data_AF-N8WY56-F1
#
_entry.id   AF-N8WY56-F1
#
_cell.length_a   1.000
_cell.length_b   1.000
_cell.length_c   1.000
_cell.angle_alpha   90.00
_cell.angle_beta   90.00
_cell.angle_gamma   90.00
#
_symmetry.space_group_name_H-M   'P 1'
#
loop_
_entity.id
_entity.type
_entity.pdbx_description
1 polymer ?
#
loop_
_entity_poly.entity_id
_entity_poly.type
_entity_poly.pdbx_seq_one_letter_code
_entity_poly.pdbx_strand_id
1 'polypeptide(L)'
;MQIKSSDSKTLLSSSHDLIEEMGLWKPLKPTLHPTPNLDFEDEPTARAVLRDYFLNTFDTYEQLFDCLKNEEAFYDKPIALRHPLIFYFGHTATFFINKLLLAQLIPERLNPHLESIFAIGVDEMSWDDLDEQNYHWPSIQAVRDYRHQVRALVLKVIEHAPLQLPLNWHNPWWTIIMGIEHERIHLETSSVLIRQHQLRYVQNHPQWRANVITGIAPENSLVKVPAGQVNLHKNFEHAFYGWDNEYGHHHAEIAEFEASKYLVSNQEFLAFVEAEGYQTADYWTEEGQQWLAFSQATHPTFWVKTELGWSLRLMLEEVPMPWDWPVEVNYHEAKAFCNWKSTQTGESIRLPTEDEWYRLYAVSGLDPKLPSPEQANIELKYGPNSFPVDHFQHGDFYDVQGNVWQWTETPIYPFEGFQVHPFYDDFSTPTFDGQHHLIKGGSWISAGNEALHSSRYAFRRHFFQHAGFRYVAADETSPQFHSQYESDQLISQYLEFQYGAEYFAVPNFAQSLIQLARPYFQNIPCHKALDIGCATGRASFELAQDFDQVTGLDFSARFIQQGVVLAQGETLRYSIPVEGELVEYKSCSLAELELKQVANKVEFYQADACNLKPQLKDYDFILAANLIDRLHHPKAFLSEIHNRLNIGGILMLASPYTWLEEHTARSEWIGGFKQAGENLSTLEGIKALLSPHFEMLDEPVDVPFVIRETARKYQHTLSQITLWKRVR
;
A
#
# COMPACT_ATOMS: atom_id res chain seq x y z
N MET A 1 34.51 -67.59 -32.02
CA MET A 1 35.80 -66.98 -31.64
C MET A 1 35.53 -65.48 -31.52
N GLN A 2 35.32 -65.02 -30.28
CA GLN A 2 35.05 -63.62 -29.93
C GLN A 2 36.37 -62.86 -29.84
N ILE A 3 36.40 -61.61 -30.33
CA ILE A 3 36.74 -60.39 -29.58
C ILE A 3 36.53 -59.20 -30.53
N LYS A 4 35.85 -58.18 -30.01
CA LYS A 4 35.38 -56.97 -30.70
C LYS A 4 36.52 -55.97 -30.92
N SER A 5 36.41 -55.23 -32.03
CA SER A 5 37.26 -54.10 -32.40
C SER A 5 36.85 -52.80 -31.71
N SER A 6 37.86 -51.97 -31.50
CA SER A 6 37.91 -50.60 -31.01
C SER A 6 37.15 -49.59 -31.87
N ASP A 7 36.53 -48.60 -31.23
CA ASP A 7 36.24 -47.28 -31.81
C ASP A 7 36.46 -46.17 -30.77
N SER A 8 37.04 -45.08 -31.26
CA SER A 8 37.38 -43.84 -30.58
C SER A 8 36.15 -42.93 -30.39
N LYS A 9 35.92 -42.45 -29.16
CA LYS A 9 35.10 -41.27 -28.88
C LYS A 9 35.65 -40.45 -27.70
N THR A 10 36.10 -39.26 -28.06
CA THR A 10 35.86 -37.95 -27.41
C THR A 10 36.12 -37.78 -25.92
N LEU A 11 37.28 -37.18 -25.63
CA LEU A 11 37.53 -36.28 -24.50
C LEU A 11 36.81 -34.95 -24.73
N LEU A 12 35.92 -34.57 -23.80
CA LEU A 12 35.48 -33.21 -23.46
C LEU A 12 34.51 -33.36 -22.27
N SER A 13 35.05 -33.57 -21.07
CA SER A 13 34.30 -33.33 -19.82
C SER A 13 34.62 -31.92 -19.33
N SER A 14 33.55 -31.21 -19.01
CA SER A 14 33.48 -29.79 -18.66
C SER A 14 34.18 -29.47 -17.34
N SER A 15 34.70 -28.24 -17.29
CA SER A 15 35.46 -27.57 -16.24
C SER A 15 34.83 -27.48 -14.84
N HIS A 16 33.72 -28.17 -14.56
CA HIS A 16 33.09 -28.20 -13.23
C HIS A 16 33.78 -29.20 -12.27
N ASP A 17 34.28 -30.31 -12.79
CA ASP A 17 34.81 -31.39 -11.94
C ASP A 17 36.23 -31.11 -11.39
N LEU A 18 36.92 -30.08 -11.91
CA LEU A 18 38.26 -29.70 -11.47
C LEU A 18 38.28 -28.75 -10.25
N ILE A 19 37.12 -28.25 -9.82
CA ILE A 19 37.01 -27.37 -8.63
C ILE A 19 36.83 -28.18 -7.34
N GLU A 20 36.42 -29.45 -7.42
CA GLU A 20 36.17 -30.28 -6.22
C GLU A 20 37.44 -30.84 -5.55
N GLU A 21 38.57 -30.94 -6.25
CA GLU A 21 39.78 -31.60 -5.71
C GLU A 21 40.76 -30.70 -4.93
N MET A 22 40.56 -29.38 -4.89
CA MET A 22 41.46 -28.48 -4.13
C MET A 22 40.87 -28.15 -2.75
N GLY A 23 41.13 -29.03 -1.78
CA GLY A 23 40.73 -28.91 -0.36
C GLY A 23 41.28 -27.69 0.39
N LEU A 24 40.89 -26.49 -0.02
CA LEU A 24 41.12 -25.22 0.67
C LEU A 24 39.76 -24.67 1.10
N TRP A 25 39.44 -24.84 2.39
CA TRP A 25 38.37 -24.15 3.12
C TRP A 25 37.03 -24.06 2.38
N LYS A 26 36.11 -25.00 2.63
CA LYS A 26 34.67 -24.70 2.46
C LYS A 26 34.23 -23.93 3.71
N PRO A 27 34.17 -22.58 3.73
CA PRO A 27 33.36 -21.93 4.74
C PRO A 27 31.94 -22.47 4.56
N LEU A 28 31.31 -22.88 5.65
CA LEU A 28 29.86 -23.07 5.68
C LEU A 28 29.28 -21.72 5.23
N LYS A 29 28.79 -21.65 4.00
CA LYS A 29 28.01 -20.50 3.54
C LYS A 29 26.75 -20.46 4.42
N PRO A 30 26.30 -19.27 4.84
CA PRO A 30 25.01 -19.16 5.51
C PRO A 30 23.98 -19.65 4.49
N THR A 31 23.20 -20.64 4.90
CA THR A 31 22.07 -21.14 4.12
C THR A 31 20.87 -20.99 5.01
N LEU A 32 19.87 -20.27 4.54
CA LEU A 32 18.63 -20.09 5.29
C LEU A 32 17.75 -21.31 5.04
N HIS A 33 17.14 -21.82 6.10
CA HIS A 33 16.19 -22.91 5.96
C HIS A 33 14.90 -22.42 5.28
N PRO A 34 14.25 -23.24 4.45
CA PRO A 34 12.91 -22.95 3.95
C PRO A 34 11.90 -22.86 5.10
N THR A 35 10.76 -22.23 4.85
CA THR A 35 9.67 -22.19 5.85
C THR A 35 9.23 -23.62 6.19
N PRO A 36 9.05 -23.96 7.49
CA PRO A 36 8.66 -25.30 7.89
C PRO A 36 7.20 -25.58 7.53
N ASN A 37 6.90 -26.83 7.18
CA ASN A 37 5.53 -27.32 7.16
C ASN A 37 5.06 -27.48 8.62
N LEU A 38 3.98 -26.79 8.97
CA LEU A 38 3.42 -26.68 10.32
C LEU A 38 2.45 -27.82 10.69
N ASP A 39 2.16 -28.73 9.75
CA ASP A 39 1.38 -29.96 9.97
C ASP A 39 2.22 -31.04 10.68
N PHE A 40 2.69 -30.73 11.89
CA PHE A 40 3.53 -31.64 12.67
C PHE A 40 2.75 -32.86 13.19
N GLU A 41 3.37 -34.03 13.13
CA GLU A 41 2.79 -35.29 13.65
C GLU A 41 2.81 -35.37 15.20
N ASP A 42 3.81 -34.74 15.84
CA ASP A 42 4.00 -34.76 17.28
C ASP A 42 4.73 -33.51 17.83
N GLU A 43 4.56 -33.24 19.13
CA GLU A 43 5.16 -32.09 19.80
C GLU A 43 6.71 -32.10 19.79
N PRO A 44 7.43 -33.20 20.09
CA PRO A 44 8.88 -33.24 20.00
C PRO A 44 9.43 -32.78 18.65
N THR A 45 8.80 -33.22 17.56
CA THR A 45 9.19 -32.87 16.19
C THR A 45 8.94 -31.38 15.91
N ALA A 46 7.75 -30.86 16.28
CA ALA A 46 7.45 -29.43 16.16
C ALA A 46 8.47 -28.55 16.88
N ARG A 47 8.84 -28.91 18.12
CA ARG A 47 9.83 -28.17 18.91
C ARG A 47 11.21 -28.20 18.29
N ALA A 48 11.67 -29.37 17.81
CA ALA A 48 12.98 -29.51 17.19
C ALA A 48 13.08 -28.66 15.92
N VAL A 49 12.08 -28.74 15.03
CA VAL A 49 12.05 -27.98 13.78
C VAL A 49 11.99 -26.48 14.03
N LEU A 50 11.11 -26.01 14.92
CA LEU A 50 10.98 -24.59 15.23
C LEU A 50 12.23 -24.04 15.94
N ARG A 51 12.87 -24.83 16.80
CA ARG A 51 14.15 -24.49 17.40
C ARG A 51 15.22 -24.26 16.32
N ASP A 52 15.38 -25.21 15.41
CA ASP A 52 16.40 -25.13 14.37
C ASP A 52 16.10 -23.97 13.40
N TYR A 53 14.83 -23.73 13.09
CA TYR A 53 14.38 -22.60 12.27
C TYR A 53 14.69 -21.23 12.93
N PHE A 54 14.42 -21.11 14.23
CA PHE A 54 14.77 -19.94 15.02
C PHE A 54 16.28 -19.72 15.06
N LEU A 55 17.06 -20.75 15.40
CA LEU A 55 18.51 -20.65 15.53
C LEU A 55 19.18 -20.30 14.20
N ASN A 56 18.77 -20.94 13.10
CA ASN A 56 19.28 -20.65 11.76
C ASN A 56 19.05 -19.17 11.39
N THR A 57 17.87 -18.63 11.69
CA THR A 57 17.53 -17.23 11.40
C THR A 57 18.29 -16.26 12.31
N PHE A 58 18.23 -16.48 13.62
CA PHE A 58 18.80 -15.58 14.62
C PHE A 58 20.32 -15.50 14.51
N ASP A 59 20.99 -16.64 14.32
CA ASP A 59 22.45 -16.70 14.20
C ASP A 59 22.92 -16.08 12.85
N THR A 60 22.14 -16.23 11.77
CA THR A 60 22.43 -15.58 10.47
C THR A 60 22.25 -14.06 10.54
N TYR A 61 21.19 -13.60 11.22
CA TYR A 61 20.95 -12.17 11.44
C TYR A 61 22.04 -11.52 12.28
N GLU A 62 22.45 -12.13 13.39
CA GLU A 62 23.61 -11.67 14.19
C GLU A 62 24.87 -11.52 13.32
N GLN A 63 25.17 -12.53 12.50
CA GLN A 63 26.36 -12.54 11.67
C GLN A 63 26.36 -11.45 10.59
N LEU A 64 25.21 -11.05 10.07
CA LEU A 64 25.12 -9.96 9.11
C LEU A 64 25.78 -8.68 9.66
N PHE A 65 25.59 -8.38 10.96
CA PHE A 65 26.17 -7.19 11.61
C PHE A 65 27.68 -7.31 11.90
N ASP A 66 28.27 -8.50 11.81
CA ASP A 66 29.74 -8.66 11.87
C ASP A 66 30.43 -8.13 10.59
N CYS A 67 29.65 -7.84 9.55
CA CYS A 67 30.12 -7.14 8.35
C CYS A 67 30.37 -5.63 8.57
N LEU A 68 29.95 -5.08 9.72
CA LEU A 68 30.24 -3.70 10.09
C LEU A 68 31.65 -3.58 10.67
N LYS A 69 32.39 -2.58 10.21
CA LYS A 69 33.84 -2.48 10.47
C LYS A 69 34.19 -1.92 11.86
N ASN A 70 33.37 -1.01 12.38
CA ASN A 70 33.63 -0.29 13.62
C ASN A 70 32.32 0.12 14.30
N GLU A 71 32.39 0.66 15.52
CA GLU A 71 31.20 1.05 16.28
C GLU A 71 30.41 2.17 15.58
N GLU A 72 31.10 3.11 14.95
CA GLU A 72 30.47 4.23 14.22
C GLU A 72 29.50 3.74 13.14
N ALA A 73 29.83 2.64 12.45
CA ALA A 73 28.98 2.02 11.44
C ALA A 73 27.60 1.55 11.95
N PHE A 74 27.43 1.37 13.27
CA PHE A 74 26.13 1.04 13.85
C PHE A 74 25.24 2.27 14.05
N TYR A 75 25.84 3.46 14.22
CA TYR A 75 25.13 4.68 14.61
C TYR A 75 25.01 5.71 13.48
N ASP A 76 25.90 5.67 12.48
CA ASP A 76 25.78 6.49 11.28
C ASP A 76 24.64 5.94 10.41
N LYS A 77 23.77 6.82 9.93
CA LYS A 77 22.64 6.42 9.09
C LYS A 77 23.14 6.09 7.69
N PRO A 78 22.84 4.89 7.14
CA PRO A 78 23.16 4.58 5.75
C PRO A 78 22.50 5.53 4.75
N ILE A 79 21.25 5.93 5.04
CA ILE A 79 20.49 6.96 4.30
C ILE A 79 19.64 7.79 5.28
N ALA A 80 19.33 9.02 4.91
CA ALA A 80 18.59 9.96 5.79
C ALA A 80 17.18 9.48 6.17
N LEU A 81 16.57 8.71 5.28
CA LEU A 81 15.20 8.17 5.35
C LEU A 81 15.07 6.91 6.24
N ARG A 82 16.15 6.52 6.95
CA ARG A 82 16.19 5.29 7.73
C ARG A 82 16.86 5.52 9.08
N HIS A 83 16.45 4.72 10.07
CA HIS A 83 17.18 4.61 11.32
C HIS A 83 18.61 4.06 11.11
N PRO A 84 19.53 4.31 12.07
CA PRO A 84 20.86 3.70 12.04
C PRO A 84 20.79 2.18 12.29
N LEU A 85 21.83 1.44 11.90
CA LEU A 85 21.85 -0.02 11.95
C LEU A 85 21.70 -0.60 13.39
N ILE A 86 22.04 0.16 14.42
CA ILE A 86 21.81 -0.23 15.82
C ILE A 86 20.31 -0.43 16.14
N PHE A 87 19.43 0.34 15.49
CA PHE A 87 17.98 0.17 15.63
C PHE A 87 17.55 -1.21 15.14
N TYR A 88 17.89 -1.55 13.90
CA TYR A 88 17.56 -2.84 13.29
C TYR A 88 18.13 -4.01 14.09
N PHE A 89 19.34 -3.86 14.62
CA PHE A 89 19.96 -4.88 15.46
C PHE A 89 19.18 -5.15 16.75
N GLY A 90 18.61 -4.13 17.39
CA GLY A 90 17.77 -4.29 18.59
C GLY A 90 16.30 -4.64 18.29
N HIS A 91 15.75 -4.11 17.20
CA HIS A 91 14.34 -4.13 16.85
C HIS A 91 13.75 -5.54 16.76
N THR A 92 14.39 -6.46 16.04
CA THR A 92 13.85 -7.81 15.85
C THR A 92 13.76 -8.59 17.16
N ALA A 93 14.73 -8.41 18.07
CA ALA A 93 14.69 -9.02 19.40
C ALA A 93 13.57 -8.44 20.27
N THR A 94 13.32 -7.13 20.20
CA THR A 94 12.17 -6.48 20.86
C THR A 94 10.84 -6.95 20.29
N PHE A 95 10.76 -7.17 18.98
CA PHE A 95 9.58 -7.71 18.34
C PHE A 95 9.19 -9.08 18.92
N PHE A 96 10.14 -10.01 19.08
CA PHE A 96 9.88 -11.30 19.74
C PHE A 96 9.27 -11.11 21.13
N ILE A 97 9.84 -10.24 21.97
CA ILE A 97 9.31 -10.00 23.33
C ILE A 97 7.89 -9.46 23.29
N ASN A 98 7.62 -8.46 22.43
CA ASN A 98 6.30 -7.86 22.30
C ASN A 98 5.25 -8.90 21.92
N LYS A 99 5.51 -9.71 20.89
CA LYS A 99 4.54 -10.70 20.39
C LYS A 99 4.35 -11.87 21.36
N LEU A 100 5.42 -12.37 21.99
CA LEU A 100 5.32 -13.41 23.01
C LEU A 100 4.55 -12.96 24.26
N LEU A 101 4.67 -11.69 24.65
CA LEU A 101 3.92 -11.10 25.75
C LEU A 101 2.43 -10.99 25.41
N LEU A 102 2.09 -10.51 24.20
CA LEU A 102 0.71 -10.42 23.71
C LEU A 102 0.03 -11.80 23.64
N ALA A 103 0.77 -12.82 23.19
CA ALA A 103 0.31 -14.21 23.16
C ALA A 103 0.30 -14.90 24.54
N GLN A 104 0.71 -14.21 25.61
CA GLN A 104 0.80 -14.73 26.98
C GLN A 104 1.72 -15.96 27.11
N LEU A 105 2.70 -16.10 26.22
CA LEU A 105 3.73 -17.14 26.29
C LEU A 105 4.85 -16.78 27.28
N ILE A 106 4.98 -15.49 27.61
CA ILE A 106 5.83 -14.99 28.68
C ILE A 106 5.01 -14.07 29.61
N PRO A 107 5.32 -14.04 30.91
CA PRO A 107 4.51 -13.29 31.88
C PRO A 107 4.90 -11.81 31.97
N GLU A 108 6.12 -11.44 31.57
CA GLU A 108 6.66 -10.10 31.72
C GLU A 108 7.73 -9.79 30.65
N ARG A 109 8.00 -8.49 30.50
CA ARG A 109 9.06 -7.93 29.65
C ARG A 109 10.44 -8.26 30.20
N LEU A 110 11.43 -8.38 29.33
CA LEU A 110 12.79 -8.75 29.70
C LEU A 110 13.65 -7.52 30.01
N ASN A 111 13.53 -6.48 29.19
CA ASN A 111 14.15 -5.17 29.39
C ASN A 111 13.22 -4.06 28.87
N PRO A 112 12.26 -3.57 29.69
CA PRO A 112 11.29 -2.57 29.26
C PRO A 112 11.91 -1.29 28.67
N HIS A 113 13.11 -0.91 29.11
CA HIS A 113 13.79 0.28 28.62
C HIS A 113 14.29 0.10 27.18
N LEU A 114 15.05 -0.97 26.90
CA LEU A 114 15.51 -1.25 25.53
C LEU A 114 14.33 -1.54 24.61
N GLU A 115 13.33 -2.28 25.11
CA GLU A 115 12.11 -2.57 24.36
C GLU A 115 11.35 -1.31 23.97
N SER A 116 11.31 -0.27 24.83
CA SER A 116 10.69 1.01 24.46
C SER A 116 11.46 1.77 23.39
N ILE A 117 12.79 1.65 23.34
CA ILE A 117 13.64 2.32 22.35
C ILE A 117 13.49 1.67 20.98
N PHE A 118 13.38 0.34 20.93
CA PHE A 118 13.37 -0.42 19.68
C PHE A 118 11.96 -0.82 19.21
N ALA A 119 10.89 -0.44 19.92
CA ALA A 119 9.50 -0.73 19.54
C ALA A 119 8.89 0.24 18.51
N ILE A 120 9.68 1.18 17.99
CA ILE A 120 9.24 2.16 16.99
C ILE A 120 9.06 1.46 15.62
N GLY A 121 8.09 1.92 14.84
CA GLY A 121 7.83 1.42 13.48
C GLY A 121 8.99 1.74 12.52
N VAL A 122 9.02 1.04 11.39
CA VAL A 122 10.11 1.11 10.40
C VAL A 122 9.69 1.88 9.14
N ASP A 123 8.38 2.07 8.95
CA ASP A 123 7.80 2.83 7.82
C ASP A 123 7.65 4.31 8.15
N GLU A 124 7.75 5.17 7.14
CA GLU A 124 7.79 6.64 7.23
C GLU A 124 6.40 7.27 7.49
N MET A 125 5.53 6.59 8.24
CA MET A 125 4.17 7.05 8.51
C MET A 125 4.12 8.25 9.48
N SER A 126 5.23 8.55 10.17
CA SER A 126 5.38 9.71 11.04
C SER A 126 6.78 10.33 10.85
N TRP A 127 6.82 11.58 10.38
CA TRP A 127 8.06 12.35 10.24
C TRP A 127 8.69 12.69 11.60
N ASP A 128 7.94 12.51 12.70
CA ASP A 128 8.40 12.77 14.08
C ASP A 128 9.32 11.65 14.61
N ASP A 129 9.26 10.43 14.05
CA ASP A 129 10.03 9.27 14.53
C ASP A 129 11.51 9.27 14.11
N LEU A 130 11.89 10.09 13.13
CA LEU A 130 13.28 10.15 12.61
C LEU A 130 14.12 11.29 13.21
N ASP A 131 13.56 12.09 14.13
CA ASP A 131 14.28 13.20 14.78
C ASP A 131 15.37 12.68 15.74
N GLU A 132 16.62 12.94 15.37
CA GLU A 132 17.82 12.53 16.11
C GLU A 132 17.93 13.19 17.49
N GLN A 133 17.22 14.30 17.74
CA GLN A 133 17.24 14.97 19.04
C GLN A 133 16.54 14.18 20.14
N ASN A 134 15.78 13.12 19.79
CA ASN A 134 14.97 12.35 20.74
C ASN A 134 15.57 10.98 21.13
N TYR A 135 16.67 10.50 20.51
CA TYR A 135 17.17 9.14 20.73
C TYR A 135 18.61 9.05 21.22
N HIS A 136 18.78 8.63 22.48
CA HIS A 136 20.06 8.14 23.00
C HIS A 136 20.18 6.64 22.74
N TRP A 137 20.80 6.26 21.61
CA TRP A 137 20.99 4.85 21.26
C TRP A 137 21.82 4.10 22.32
N PRO A 138 21.39 2.89 22.73
CA PRO A 138 22.15 2.03 23.65
C PRO A 138 23.49 1.60 23.05
N SER A 139 24.44 1.21 23.90
CA SER A 139 25.71 0.68 23.43
C SER A 139 25.53 -0.66 22.70
N ILE A 140 26.38 -0.94 21.69
CA ILE A 140 26.36 -2.19 20.94
C ILE A 140 26.41 -3.40 21.88
N GLN A 141 27.25 -3.37 22.93
CA GLN A 141 27.33 -4.46 23.91
C GLN A 141 26.01 -4.65 24.68
N ALA A 142 25.33 -3.56 25.07
CA ALA A 142 24.05 -3.66 25.77
C ALA A 142 22.96 -4.28 24.87
N VAL A 143 22.96 -3.93 23.58
CA VAL A 143 22.04 -4.55 22.60
C VAL A 143 22.38 -6.03 22.36
N ARG A 144 23.66 -6.38 22.21
CA ARG A 144 24.12 -7.79 22.11
C ARG A 144 23.70 -8.60 23.33
N ASP A 145 23.92 -8.08 24.53
CA ASP A 145 23.54 -8.75 25.78
C ASP A 145 22.02 -8.95 25.86
N TYR A 146 21.24 -7.95 25.43
CA TYR A 146 19.78 -8.06 25.33
C TYR A 146 19.36 -9.14 24.34
N ARG A 147 19.92 -9.15 23.12
CA ARG A 147 19.65 -10.18 22.11
C ARG A 147 19.97 -11.58 22.63
N HIS A 148 21.09 -11.78 23.32
CA HIS A 148 21.42 -13.07 23.94
C HIS A 148 20.38 -13.51 24.98
N GLN A 149 19.87 -12.57 25.78
CA GLN A 149 18.82 -12.85 26.76
C GLN A 149 17.49 -13.21 26.07
N VAL A 150 17.12 -12.49 25.01
CA VAL A 150 15.94 -12.82 24.18
C VAL A 150 16.10 -14.20 23.55
N ARG A 151 17.26 -14.52 22.97
CA ARG A 151 17.57 -15.85 22.42
C ARG A 151 17.35 -16.95 23.45
N ALA A 152 17.89 -16.79 24.65
CA ALA A 152 17.70 -17.76 25.73
C ALA A 152 16.22 -17.91 26.14
N LEU A 153 15.46 -16.80 26.17
CA LEU A 153 14.05 -16.80 26.50
C LEU A 153 13.21 -17.51 25.42
N VAL A 154 13.40 -17.19 24.15
CA VAL A 154 12.67 -17.81 23.03
C VAL A 154 12.94 -19.31 23.00
N LEU A 155 14.20 -19.75 23.17
CA LEU A 155 14.53 -21.17 23.25
C LEU A 155 13.83 -21.84 24.44
N LYS A 156 13.79 -21.20 25.60
CA LYS A 156 13.07 -21.71 26.78
C LYS A 156 11.56 -21.84 26.51
N VAL A 157 10.95 -20.89 25.79
CA VAL A 157 9.55 -20.97 25.37
C VAL A 157 9.34 -22.17 24.45
N ILE A 158 10.17 -22.31 23.40
CA ILE A 158 10.11 -23.46 22.47
C ILE A 158 10.31 -24.80 23.21
N GLU A 159 11.17 -24.85 24.22
CA GLU A 159 11.46 -26.08 24.96
C GLU A 159 10.38 -26.46 25.98
N HIS A 160 9.69 -25.48 26.60
CA HIS A 160 8.92 -25.72 27.83
C HIS A 160 7.50 -25.16 27.84
N ALA A 161 7.14 -24.23 26.95
CA ALA A 161 5.77 -23.72 26.93
C ALA A 161 4.78 -24.82 26.52
N PRO A 162 3.53 -24.80 27.02
CA PRO A 162 2.49 -25.69 26.54
C PRO A 162 2.32 -25.53 25.03
N LEU A 163 2.31 -26.65 24.31
CA LEU A 163 2.09 -26.72 22.87
C LEU A 163 0.83 -27.53 22.62
N GLN A 164 -0.05 -27.04 21.77
CA GLN A 164 -1.17 -27.80 21.24
C GLN A 164 -1.05 -27.83 19.72
N LEU A 165 -1.13 -29.02 19.14
CA LEU A 165 -1.18 -29.20 17.68
C LEU A 165 -2.63 -29.27 17.19
N PRO A 166 -2.93 -28.86 15.95
CA PRO A 166 -2.00 -28.30 14.95
C PRO A 166 -1.57 -26.85 15.23
N LEU A 167 -0.44 -26.43 14.65
CA LEU A 167 -0.03 -25.03 14.65
C LEU A 167 -0.72 -24.29 13.50
N ASN A 168 -1.61 -23.35 13.84
CA ASN A 168 -2.36 -22.57 12.88
C ASN A 168 -2.50 -21.11 13.34
N TRP A 169 -3.19 -20.30 12.54
CA TRP A 169 -3.43 -18.88 12.75
C TRP A 169 -3.90 -18.50 14.17
N HIS A 170 -4.71 -19.34 14.81
CA HIS A 170 -5.28 -19.07 16.14
C HIS A 170 -4.39 -19.56 17.29
N ASN A 171 -3.29 -20.23 16.99
CA ASN A 171 -2.41 -20.80 17.99
C ASN A 171 -1.46 -19.73 18.55
N PRO A 172 -1.30 -19.57 19.88
CA PRO A 172 -0.33 -18.61 20.45
C PRO A 172 1.10 -18.79 19.94
N TRP A 173 1.50 -20.03 19.64
CA TRP A 173 2.82 -20.34 19.09
C TRP A 173 3.05 -19.74 17.71
N TRP A 174 2.00 -19.31 16.99
CA TRP A 174 2.13 -18.56 15.74
C TRP A 174 3.02 -17.32 15.90
N THR A 175 3.03 -16.71 17.09
CA THR A 175 3.92 -15.56 17.40
C THR A 175 5.41 -15.91 17.40
N ILE A 176 5.79 -17.17 17.62
CA ILE A 176 7.18 -17.63 17.50
C ILE A 176 7.59 -17.59 16.03
N ILE A 177 6.78 -18.19 15.15
CA ILE A 177 7.06 -18.18 13.70
C ILE A 177 6.99 -16.75 13.16
N MET A 178 6.00 -15.96 13.57
CA MET A 178 5.89 -14.54 13.23
C MET A 178 7.17 -13.76 13.58
N GLY A 179 7.75 -13.97 14.76
CA GLY A 179 9.02 -13.34 15.13
C GLY A 179 10.19 -13.79 14.26
N ILE A 180 10.24 -15.07 13.88
CA ILE A 180 11.28 -15.60 12.99
C ILE A 180 11.15 -15.00 11.58
N GLU A 181 9.95 -15.02 11.01
CA GLU A 181 9.69 -14.46 9.67
C GLU A 181 9.88 -12.94 9.65
N HIS A 182 9.54 -12.24 10.73
CA HIS A 182 9.83 -10.81 10.89
C HIS A 182 11.34 -10.53 10.91
N GLU A 183 12.14 -11.34 11.60
CA GLU A 183 13.59 -11.19 11.59
C GLU A 183 14.20 -11.47 10.19
N ARG A 184 13.56 -12.31 9.37
CA ARG A 184 13.97 -12.54 7.96
C ARG A 184 13.72 -11.33 7.06
N ILE A 185 12.56 -10.68 7.21
CA ILE A 185 12.29 -9.38 6.55
C ILE A 185 13.38 -8.35 6.89
N HIS A 186 13.77 -8.32 8.17
CA HIS A 186 14.81 -7.43 8.64
C HIS A 186 16.22 -7.85 8.24
N LEU A 187 16.48 -9.14 8.03
CA LEU A 187 17.73 -9.64 7.46
C LEU A 187 17.94 -9.07 6.06
N GLU A 188 16.93 -9.17 5.20
CA GLU A 188 16.96 -8.61 3.85
C GLU A 188 17.01 -7.07 3.87
N THR A 189 16.18 -6.42 4.70
CA THR A 189 16.21 -4.95 4.82
C THR A 189 17.59 -4.46 5.27
N SER A 190 18.19 -5.11 6.27
CA SER A 190 19.49 -4.73 6.80
C SER A 190 20.62 -4.96 5.78
N SER A 191 20.55 -5.98 4.93
CA SER A 191 21.56 -6.19 3.87
C SER A 191 21.52 -5.07 2.83
N VAL A 192 20.34 -4.56 2.48
CA VAL A 192 20.19 -3.39 1.61
C VAL A 192 20.78 -2.14 2.27
N LEU A 193 20.51 -1.91 3.56
CA LEU A 193 21.06 -0.77 4.29
C LEU A 193 22.58 -0.84 4.42
N ILE A 194 23.15 -2.02 4.68
CA ILE A 194 24.60 -2.25 4.69
C ILE A 194 25.20 -1.96 3.31
N ARG A 195 24.52 -2.35 2.23
CA ARG A 195 24.93 -2.03 0.86
C ARG A 195 24.93 -0.52 0.58
N GLN A 196 23.89 0.19 1.03
CA GLN A 196 23.76 1.64 0.92
C GLN A 196 24.77 2.40 1.80
N HIS A 197 25.27 1.75 2.85
CA HIS A 197 26.25 2.35 3.73
C HIS A 197 27.60 2.56 3.01
N GLN A 198 28.35 3.54 3.51
CA GLN A 198 29.63 3.92 2.91
C GLN A 198 30.64 2.79 3.06
N LEU A 199 31.40 2.49 2.01
CA LEU A 199 32.38 1.38 2.00
C LEU A 199 33.35 1.38 3.19
N ARG A 200 33.68 2.57 3.73
CA ARG A 200 34.59 2.69 4.88
C ARG A 200 34.03 2.10 6.19
N TYR A 201 32.71 1.94 6.28
CA TYR A 201 32.00 1.41 7.45
C TYR A 201 31.69 -0.09 7.36
N VAL A 202 31.92 -0.70 6.19
CA VAL A 202 31.75 -2.14 5.99
C VAL A 202 33.10 -2.85 5.82
N GLN A 203 33.12 -4.15 6.08
CA GLN A 203 34.29 -5.00 5.93
C GLN A 203 33.92 -6.33 5.29
N ASN A 204 34.88 -6.94 4.58
CA ASN A 204 34.70 -8.26 4.02
C ASN A 204 34.52 -9.31 5.12
N HIS A 205 33.56 -10.21 4.93
CA HIS A 205 33.30 -11.32 5.83
C HIS A 205 33.30 -12.65 5.04
N PRO A 206 34.00 -13.71 5.49
CA PRO A 206 34.14 -14.96 4.72
C PRO A 206 32.82 -15.62 4.34
N GLN A 207 31.81 -15.51 5.19
CA GLN A 207 30.48 -16.09 4.97
C GLN A 207 29.56 -15.19 4.12
N TRP A 208 29.86 -13.89 4.02
CA TRP A 208 29.09 -12.91 3.25
C TRP A 208 29.83 -12.41 2.00
N ARG A 209 30.84 -13.15 1.55
CA ARG A 209 31.61 -12.81 0.36
C ARG A 209 30.82 -13.16 -0.89
N ALA A 210 30.67 -12.19 -1.80
CA ALA A 210 30.02 -12.42 -3.08
C ALA A 210 30.83 -13.40 -3.95
N ASN A 211 30.11 -14.25 -4.68
CA ASN A 211 30.67 -15.10 -5.72
C ASN A 211 30.30 -14.52 -7.09
N VAL A 212 31.15 -13.63 -7.60
CA VAL A 212 30.87 -12.91 -8.85
C VAL A 212 31.07 -13.84 -10.04
N ILE A 213 29.96 -14.31 -10.60
CA ILE A 213 29.91 -15.07 -11.86
C ILE A 213 29.22 -14.17 -12.89
N THR A 214 29.91 -13.85 -13.98
CA THR A 214 29.41 -12.96 -15.04
C THR A 214 29.97 -13.38 -16.39
N GLY A 215 29.28 -13.01 -17.46
CA GLY A 215 29.57 -13.30 -18.85
C GLY A 215 29.02 -12.23 -19.78
N ILE A 216 28.53 -12.65 -20.95
CA ILE A 216 27.94 -11.75 -21.95
C ILE A 216 26.46 -11.61 -21.63
N ALA A 217 25.97 -10.39 -21.48
CA ALA A 217 24.56 -10.14 -21.23
C ALA A 217 23.70 -10.64 -22.41
N PRO A 218 22.66 -11.46 -22.15
CA PRO A 218 21.75 -11.89 -23.20
C PRO A 218 20.89 -10.71 -23.67
N GLU A 219 20.53 -10.71 -24.95
CA GLU A 219 19.47 -9.83 -25.45
C GLU A 219 18.11 -10.38 -25.01
N ASN A 220 17.27 -9.49 -24.48
CA ASN A 220 15.94 -9.86 -24.01
C ASN A 220 14.96 -10.02 -25.19
N SER A 221 13.97 -10.89 -25.00
CA SER A 221 12.91 -11.15 -26.00
C SER A 221 11.58 -11.32 -25.29
N LEU A 222 10.48 -11.05 -25.98
CA LEU A 222 9.14 -11.27 -25.46
C LEU A 222 8.71 -12.72 -25.70
N VAL A 223 8.12 -13.33 -24.67
CA VAL A 223 7.59 -14.69 -24.70
C VAL A 223 6.10 -14.63 -24.34
N LYS A 224 5.28 -15.30 -25.14
CA LYS A 224 3.83 -15.32 -24.97
C LYS A 224 3.42 -16.05 -23.69
N VAL A 225 2.60 -15.39 -22.87
CA VAL A 225 1.89 -15.96 -21.74
C VAL A 225 0.42 -16.16 -22.13
N PRO A 226 -0.08 -17.41 -22.19
CA PRO A 226 -1.45 -17.67 -22.59
C PRO A 226 -2.43 -17.15 -21.54
N ALA A 227 -3.60 -16.67 -22.01
CA ALA A 227 -4.72 -16.31 -21.15
C ALA A 227 -5.06 -17.41 -20.13
N GLY A 228 -5.58 -17.03 -18.98
CA GLY A 228 -5.97 -17.99 -17.95
C GLY A 228 -6.40 -17.31 -16.65
N GLN A 229 -6.71 -18.14 -15.66
CA GLN A 229 -7.23 -17.70 -14.38
C GLN A 229 -6.13 -17.64 -13.33
N VAL A 230 -6.24 -16.63 -12.46
CA VAL A 230 -5.54 -16.56 -11.18
C VAL A 230 -6.56 -16.85 -10.08
N ASN A 231 -6.26 -17.84 -9.24
CA ASN A 231 -7.08 -18.22 -8.10
C ASN A 231 -6.19 -18.30 -6.87
N LEU A 232 -6.26 -17.29 -6.01
CA LEU A 232 -5.49 -17.22 -4.78
C LEU A 232 -6.42 -17.46 -3.60
N HIS A 233 -6.08 -18.47 -2.82
CA HIS A 233 -6.81 -18.77 -1.60
C HIS A 233 -5.91 -19.47 -0.60
N LYS A 234 -5.31 -18.70 0.31
CA LYS A 234 -4.67 -19.25 1.51
C LYS A 234 -5.72 -19.31 2.62
N ASN A 235 -6.07 -20.51 3.06
CA ASN A 235 -6.99 -20.71 4.18
C ASN A 235 -6.23 -20.75 5.51
N PHE A 236 -6.94 -20.59 6.63
CA PHE A 236 -6.35 -20.60 7.98
C PHE A 236 -5.83 -21.97 8.44
N GLU A 237 -6.03 -23.03 7.67
CA GLU A 237 -5.51 -24.38 7.88
C GLU A 237 -4.28 -24.67 6.98
N HIS A 238 -3.76 -23.65 6.28
CA HIS A 238 -2.66 -23.83 5.34
C HIS A 238 -1.38 -24.25 6.07
N ALA A 239 -0.70 -25.27 5.55
CA ALA A 239 0.47 -25.92 6.14
C ALA A 239 1.68 -24.98 6.34
N PHE A 240 1.77 -23.90 5.56
CA PHE A 240 2.86 -22.93 5.65
C PHE A 240 2.39 -21.59 6.20
N TYR A 241 3.26 -20.95 6.98
CA TYR A 241 3.04 -19.59 7.50
C TYR A 241 2.69 -18.59 6.38
N GLY A 242 1.89 -17.59 6.73
CA GLY A 242 1.62 -16.43 5.89
C GLY A 242 1.27 -15.22 6.72
N TRP A 243 1.50 -14.04 6.17
CA TRP A 243 1.01 -12.78 6.74
C TRP A 243 -0.48 -12.61 6.46
N ASP A 244 -1.16 -11.75 7.22
CA ASP A 244 -2.60 -11.48 7.09
C ASP A 244 -3.04 -11.12 5.66
N ASN A 245 -2.23 -10.35 4.94
CA ASN A 245 -2.50 -9.95 3.56
C ASN A 245 -2.54 -11.11 2.56
N GLU A 246 -2.04 -12.30 2.90
CA GLU A 246 -2.06 -13.48 2.05
C GLU A 246 -3.35 -14.29 2.18
N TYR A 247 -4.12 -14.09 3.26
CA TYR A 247 -5.37 -14.81 3.53
C TYR A 247 -6.55 -14.12 2.88
N GLY A 248 -7.58 -14.93 2.61
CA GLY A 248 -8.77 -14.52 1.89
C GLY A 248 -8.85 -15.21 0.54
N HIS A 249 -9.66 -14.62 -0.34
CA HIS A 249 -9.94 -15.13 -1.67
C HIS A 249 -9.70 -14.02 -2.69
N HIS A 250 -9.04 -14.37 -3.78
CA HIS A 250 -8.91 -13.52 -4.95
C HIS A 250 -9.05 -14.35 -6.21
N HIS A 251 -9.77 -13.79 -7.18
CA HIS A 251 -9.99 -14.40 -8.48
C HIS A 251 -9.86 -13.33 -9.56
N ALA A 252 -9.08 -13.63 -10.60
CA ALA A 252 -8.92 -12.77 -11.75
C ALA A 252 -8.83 -13.58 -13.05
N GLU A 253 -9.40 -13.04 -14.11
CA GLU A 253 -9.29 -13.53 -15.48
C GLU A 253 -8.24 -12.70 -16.22
N ILE A 254 -7.16 -13.36 -16.66
CA ILE A 254 -6.02 -12.70 -17.29
C ILE A 254 -6.03 -13.01 -18.78
N ALA A 255 -6.07 -11.95 -19.59
CA ALA A 255 -5.94 -12.04 -21.03
C ALA A 255 -4.56 -12.59 -21.42
N GLU A 256 -4.38 -12.95 -22.69
CA GLU A 256 -3.04 -13.27 -23.19
C GLU A 256 -2.20 -11.99 -23.24
N PHE A 257 -0.92 -12.13 -22.90
CA PHE A 257 0.07 -11.04 -22.96
C PHE A 257 1.44 -11.63 -23.31
N GLU A 258 2.44 -10.78 -23.50
CA GLU A 258 3.83 -11.23 -23.62
C GLU A 258 4.67 -10.67 -22.48
N ALA A 259 5.60 -11.45 -21.95
CA ALA A 259 6.52 -11.02 -20.91
C ALA A 259 7.96 -11.14 -21.39
N SER A 260 8.84 -10.26 -20.92
CA SER A 260 10.27 -10.40 -21.22
C SER A 260 10.76 -11.76 -20.72
N LYS A 261 11.64 -12.42 -21.47
CA LYS A 261 12.16 -13.76 -21.17
C LYS A 261 13.03 -13.74 -19.92
N TYR A 262 13.94 -12.77 -19.88
CA TYR A 262 14.85 -12.50 -18.78
C TYR A 262 14.35 -11.31 -17.97
N LEU A 263 14.78 -11.21 -16.71
CA LEU A 263 14.73 -9.94 -15.99
C LEU A 263 15.58 -8.90 -16.75
N VAL A 264 15.27 -7.62 -16.58
CA VAL A 264 16.07 -6.56 -17.22
C VAL A 264 17.48 -6.58 -16.64
N SER A 265 18.47 -6.76 -17.52
CA SER A 265 19.88 -6.81 -17.13
C SER A 265 20.46 -5.40 -16.96
N ASN A 266 21.61 -5.29 -16.28
CA ASN A 266 22.37 -4.03 -16.24
C ASN A 266 22.71 -3.53 -17.65
N GLN A 267 23.03 -4.43 -18.59
CA GLN A 267 23.32 -4.07 -19.99
C GLN A 267 22.10 -3.51 -20.70
N GLU A 268 20.95 -4.12 -20.49
CA GLU A 268 19.70 -3.66 -21.09
C GLU A 268 19.29 -2.29 -20.52
N PHE A 269 19.42 -2.11 -19.20
CA PHE A 269 19.13 -0.84 -18.54
C PHE A 269 20.12 0.27 -18.94
N LEU A 270 21.37 -0.07 -19.25
CA LEU A 270 22.36 0.90 -19.74
C LEU A 270 21.84 1.67 -20.96
N ALA A 271 21.09 1.03 -21.86
CA ALA A 271 20.54 1.70 -23.04
C ALA A 271 19.57 2.85 -22.67
N PHE A 272 18.80 2.71 -21.58
CA PHE A 272 17.96 3.78 -21.05
C PHE A 272 18.80 4.92 -20.46
N VAL A 273 19.87 4.59 -19.73
CA VAL A 273 20.81 5.59 -19.18
C VAL A 273 21.50 6.37 -20.30
N GLU A 274 21.99 5.69 -21.34
CA GLU A 274 22.67 6.31 -22.48
C GLU A 274 21.73 7.11 -23.38
N ALA A 275 20.44 6.78 -23.39
CA ALA A 275 19.39 7.54 -24.07
C ALA A 275 18.90 8.77 -23.26
N GLU A 276 19.66 9.22 -22.27
CA GLU A 276 19.32 10.34 -21.40
C GLU A 276 17.97 10.13 -20.66
N GLY A 277 17.67 8.89 -20.31
CA GLY A 277 16.41 8.50 -19.67
C GLY A 277 16.14 9.20 -18.34
N TYR A 278 17.18 9.44 -17.54
CA TYR A 278 17.10 10.21 -16.29
C TYR A 278 16.97 11.72 -16.52
N GLN A 279 17.12 12.23 -17.74
CA GLN A 279 16.97 13.65 -18.07
C GLN A 279 15.67 13.94 -18.82
N THR A 280 14.97 12.91 -19.30
CA THR A 280 13.75 13.05 -20.10
C THR A 280 12.51 12.88 -19.22
N ALA A 281 11.90 14.00 -18.82
CA ALA A 281 10.75 14.02 -17.90
C ALA A 281 9.54 13.18 -18.37
N ASP A 282 9.32 13.09 -19.69
CA ASP A 282 8.18 12.37 -20.28
C ASP A 282 8.17 10.86 -19.97
N TYR A 283 9.31 10.28 -19.60
CA TYR A 283 9.37 8.88 -19.19
C TYR A 283 8.92 8.66 -17.73
N TRP A 284 8.87 9.70 -16.91
CA TRP A 284 8.64 9.58 -15.47
C TRP A 284 7.19 9.96 -15.11
N THR A 285 6.60 9.19 -14.20
CA THR A 285 5.33 9.59 -13.55
C THR A 285 5.56 10.87 -12.72
N GLU A 286 4.48 11.56 -12.35
CA GLU A 286 4.58 12.77 -11.53
C GLU A 286 5.37 12.55 -10.23
N GLU A 287 5.05 11.51 -9.47
CA GLU A 287 5.81 11.12 -8.27
C GLU A 287 7.24 10.71 -8.59
N GLY A 288 7.47 10.04 -9.71
CA GLY A 288 8.83 9.71 -10.17
C GLY A 288 9.67 10.95 -10.48
N GLN A 289 9.06 12.00 -11.04
CA GLN A 289 9.71 13.29 -11.26
C GLN A 289 10.02 13.99 -9.93
N GLN A 290 9.14 13.91 -8.94
CA GLN A 290 9.39 14.42 -7.59
C GLN A 290 10.55 13.68 -6.91
N TRP A 291 10.58 12.35 -7.01
CA TRP A 291 11.69 11.54 -6.52
C TRP A 291 13.00 11.91 -7.20
N LEU A 292 13.01 12.06 -8.53
CA LEU A 292 14.20 12.44 -9.29
C LEU A 292 14.68 13.85 -8.91
N ALA A 293 13.76 14.80 -8.71
CA ALA A 293 14.07 16.14 -8.24
C ALA A 293 14.62 16.15 -6.80
N PHE A 294 14.20 15.21 -5.95
CA PHE A 294 14.74 15.07 -4.61
C PHE A 294 16.12 14.38 -4.60
N SER A 295 16.23 13.23 -5.27
CA SER A 295 17.40 12.36 -5.25
C SER A 295 18.54 12.87 -6.15
N GLN A 296 18.22 13.65 -7.18
CA GLN A 296 19.14 14.10 -8.23
C GLN A 296 19.85 12.92 -8.92
N ALA A 297 19.19 11.76 -8.98
CA ALA A 297 19.75 10.56 -9.58
C ALA A 297 20.01 10.75 -11.09
N THR A 298 21.09 10.16 -11.60
CA THR A 298 21.44 10.19 -13.04
C THR A 298 21.72 8.79 -13.62
N HIS A 299 21.69 7.78 -12.76
CA HIS A 299 21.89 6.37 -13.04
C HIS A 299 21.41 5.58 -11.80
N PRO A 300 21.28 4.24 -11.87
CA PRO A 300 20.91 3.42 -10.73
C PRO A 300 21.81 3.66 -9.50
N THR A 301 21.22 3.66 -8.31
CA THR A 301 21.89 4.03 -7.04
C THR A 301 23.16 3.24 -6.75
N PHE A 302 23.20 1.95 -7.12
CA PHE A 302 24.35 1.09 -6.84
C PHE A 302 25.38 1.05 -7.97
N TRP A 303 25.18 1.79 -9.06
CA TRP A 303 26.18 1.94 -10.10
C TRP A 303 27.20 3.00 -9.68
N VAL A 304 28.48 2.65 -9.75
CA VAL A 304 29.59 3.52 -9.38
C VAL A 304 30.38 3.85 -10.63
N LYS A 305 30.48 5.15 -10.96
CA LYS A 305 31.30 5.61 -12.08
C LYS A 305 32.75 5.75 -11.63
N THR A 306 33.64 4.97 -12.25
CA THR A 306 35.08 4.98 -11.98
C THR A 306 35.87 5.46 -13.20
N GLU A 307 37.18 5.69 -13.05
CA GLU A 307 38.05 6.01 -14.19
C GLU A 307 38.11 4.88 -15.25
N LEU A 308 37.84 3.64 -14.83
CA LEU A 308 37.86 2.44 -15.68
C LEU A 308 36.48 2.11 -16.29
N GLY A 309 35.47 2.94 -16.07
CA GLY A 309 34.09 2.71 -16.47
C GLY A 309 33.17 2.44 -15.28
N TRP A 310 32.08 1.71 -15.53
CA TRP A 310 31.10 1.38 -14.49
C TRP A 310 31.57 0.22 -13.61
N SER A 311 31.29 0.34 -12.31
CA SER A 311 31.39 -0.71 -11.30
C SER A 311 30.03 -0.87 -10.62
N LEU A 312 29.79 -2.03 -10.01
CA LEU A 312 28.59 -2.28 -9.22
C LEU A 312 28.95 -2.35 -7.73
N ARG A 313 28.25 -1.57 -6.91
CA ARG A 313 28.29 -1.68 -5.45
C ARG A 313 27.50 -2.92 -5.02
N LEU A 314 28.20 -3.94 -4.53
CA LEU A 314 27.61 -5.09 -3.81
C LEU A 314 27.47 -4.77 -2.33
N MET A 315 27.06 -5.72 -1.47
CA MET A 315 26.89 -5.46 -0.03
C MET A 315 28.20 -5.00 0.64
N LEU A 316 29.32 -5.68 0.39
CA LEU A 316 30.59 -5.47 1.12
C LEU A 316 31.74 -4.91 0.28
N GLU A 317 31.58 -4.90 -1.04
CA GLU A 317 32.62 -4.48 -1.97
C GLU A 317 32.04 -3.80 -3.21
N GLU A 318 32.91 -3.22 -4.03
CA GLU A 318 32.63 -2.81 -5.40
C GLU A 318 33.34 -3.77 -6.35
N VAL A 319 32.64 -4.16 -7.42
CA VAL A 319 33.15 -5.10 -8.42
C VAL A 319 33.03 -4.48 -9.81
N PRO A 320 33.85 -4.91 -10.80
CA PRO A 320 33.62 -4.54 -12.19
C PRO A 320 32.18 -4.85 -12.60
N MET A 321 31.55 -3.97 -13.38
CA MET A 321 30.12 -4.08 -13.70
C MET A 321 29.76 -5.45 -14.32
N PRO A 322 28.93 -6.27 -13.64
CA PRO A 322 28.40 -7.50 -14.22
C PRO A 322 27.18 -7.16 -15.08
N TRP A 323 27.43 -6.94 -16.37
CA TRP A 323 26.42 -6.46 -17.33
C TRP A 323 25.25 -7.42 -17.54
N ASP A 324 25.46 -8.71 -17.30
CA ASP A 324 24.47 -9.78 -17.44
C ASP A 324 23.63 -10.04 -16.18
N TRP A 325 23.92 -9.37 -15.07
CA TRP A 325 23.11 -9.46 -13.85
C TRP A 325 21.84 -8.64 -13.97
N PRO A 326 20.77 -8.97 -13.21
CA PRO A 326 19.59 -8.13 -13.16
C PRO A 326 19.96 -6.74 -12.65
N VAL A 327 19.36 -5.71 -13.25
CA VAL A 327 19.46 -4.36 -12.72
C VAL A 327 18.65 -4.26 -11.41
N GLU A 328 19.22 -3.61 -10.40
CA GLU A 328 18.54 -3.35 -9.13
C GLU A 328 18.19 -1.87 -9.02
N VAL A 329 16.90 -1.56 -8.98
CA VAL A 329 16.33 -0.21 -9.08
C VAL A 329 15.06 -0.08 -8.24
N ASN A 330 14.63 1.15 -7.93
CA ASN A 330 13.33 1.37 -7.33
C ASN A 330 12.20 1.31 -8.38
N TYR A 331 10.94 1.41 -7.93
CA TYR A 331 9.78 1.33 -8.82
C TYR A 331 9.76 2.47 -9.86
N HIS A 332 10.12 3.69 -9.46
CA HIS A 332 10.07 4.86 -10.37
C HIS A 332 11.02 4.69 -11.56
N GLU A 333 12.24 4.22 -11.30
CA GLU A 333 13.24 3.91 -12.32
C GLU A 333 12.77 2.77 -13.23
N ALA A 334 12.21 1.70 -12.66
CA ALA A 334 11.67 0.57 -13.41
C ALA A 334 10.51 0.98 -14.33
N LYS A 335 9.58 1.80 -13.81
CA LYS A 335 8.45 2.35 -14.58
C LYS A 335 8.94 3.30 -15.68
N ALA A 336 9.92 4.15 -15.38
CA ALA A 336 10.49 5.06 -16.37
C ALA A 336 11.18 4.33 -17.52
N PHE A 337 11.91 3.25 -17.21
CA PHE A 337 12.46 2.37 -18.25
C PHE A 337 11.36 1.76 -19.13
N CYS A 338 10.26 1.27 -18.54
CA CYS A 338 9.15 0.70 -19.32
C CYS A 338 8.50 1.75 -20.23
N ASN A 339 8.28 2.96 -19.74
CA ASN A 339 7.74 4.07 -20.52
C ASN A 339 8.67 4.44 -21.67
N TRP A 340 9.98 4.56 -21.42
CA TRP A 340 10.97 4.76 -22.46
C TRP A 340 10.94 3.64 -23.49
N LYS A 341 10.95 2.38 -23.05
CA LYS A 341 10.94 1.23 -23.94
C LYS A 341 9.69 1.20 -24.82
N SER A 342 8.53 1.58 -24.28
CA SER A 342 7.30 1.76 -25.05
C SER A 342 7.47 2.76 -26.19
N THR A 343 8.14 3.89 -25.95
CA THR A 343 8.42 4.88 -27.01
C THR A 343 9.36 4.33 -28.08
N GLN A 344 10.32 3.48 -27.70
CA GLN A 344 11.30 2.92 -28.63
C GLN A 344 10.72 1.81 -29.51
N THR A 345 9.86 0.97 -28.95
CA THR A 345 9.29 -0.19 -29.67
C THR A 345 7.96 0.14 -30.34
N GLY A 346 7.22 1.14 -29.84
CA GLY A 346 5.84 1.42 -30.24
C GLY A 346 4.83 0.43 -29.65
N GLU A 347 5.27 -0.48 -28.79
CA GLU A 347 4.43 -1.41 -28.03
C GLU A 347 4.10 -0.83 -26.66
N SER A 348 2.99 -1.25 -26.05
CA SER A 348 2.66 -0.88 -24.68
C SER A 348 3.48 -1.73 -23.71
N ILE A 349 4.63 -1.21 -23.27
CA ILE A 349 5.54 -1.85 -22.32
C ILE A 349 5.32 -1.29 -20.91
N ARG A 350 5.04 -2.18 -19.96
CA ARG A 350 4.81 -1.81 -18.56
C ARG A 350 5.35 -2.86 -17.60
N LEU A 351 5.32 -2.56 -16.30
CA LEU A 351 5.57 -3.58 -15.27
C LEU A 351 4.35 -4.53 -15.23
N PRO A 352 4.54 -5.81 -14.83
CA PRO A 352 3.42 -6.72 -14.65
C PRO A 352 2.53 -6.26 -13.50
N THR A 353 1.25 -6.62 -13.53
CA THR A 353 0.39 -6.67 -12.34
C THR A 353 0.74 -7.89 -11.47
N GLU A 354 0.28 -7.91 -10.21
CA GLU A 354 0.37 -9.10 -9.34
C GLU A 354 -0.24 -10.34 -10.04
N ASP A 355 -1.39 -10.18 -10.68
CA ASP A 355 -2.08 -11.28 -11.36
C ASP A 355 -1.34 -11.77 -12.61
N GLU A 356 -0.75 -10.87 -13.39
CA GLU A 356 0.11 -11.27 -14.52
C GLU A 356 1.37 -12.00 -14.04
N TRP A 357 1.95 -11.59 -12.90
CA TRP A 357 3.05 -12.34 -12.29
C TRP A 357 2.61 -13.74 -11.87
N TYR A 358 1.42 -13.89 -11.27
CA TYR A 358 0.87 -15.22 -10.94
C TYR A 358 0.59 -16.06 -12.19
N ARG A 359 0.10 -15.43 -13.27
CA ARG A 359 -0.12 -16.11 -14.54
C ARG A 359 1.19 -16.58 -15.16
N LEU A 360 2.23 -15.75 -15.11
CA LEU A 360 3.60 -16.07 -15.51
C LEU A 360 4.14 -17.25 -14.68
N TYR A 361 3.98 -17.21 -13.36
CA TYR A 361 4.40 -18.29 -12.46
C TYR A 361 3.75 -19.63 -12.85
N ALA A 362 2.45 -19.62 -13.12
CA ALA A 362 1.69 -20.81 -13.48
C ALA A 362 2.13 -21.49 -14.80
N VAL A 363 2.86 -20.79 -15.67
CA VAL A 363 3.41 -21.37 -16.92
C VAL A 363 4.93 -21.58 -16.87
N SER A 364 5.57 -21.26 -15.75
CA SER A 364 7.02 -21.34 -15.57
C SER A 364 7.51 -22.76 -15.21
N GLY A 365 6.59 -23.69 -14.95
CA GLY A 365 6.92 -25.06 -14.52
C GLY A 365 7.35 -25.16 -13.04
N LEU A 366 7.32 -24.06 -12.30
CA LEU A 366 7.49 -24.06 -10.84
C LEU A 366 6.28 -24.69 -10.14
N ASP A 367 6.55 -25.43 -9.05
CA ASP A 367 5.50 -26.00 -8.20
C ASP A 367 5.18 -25.05 -7.04
N PRO A 368 3.98 -24.43 -7.00
CA PRO A 368 3.61 -23.50 -5.93
C PRO A 368 3.53 -24.13 -4.54
N LYS A 369 3.57 -25.47 -4.44
CA LYS A 369 3.60 -26.21 -3.16
C LYS A 369 5.01 -26.42 -2.61
N LEU A 370 6.04 -26.19 -3.41
CA LEU A 370 7.43 -26.34 -2.98
C LEU A 370 7.95 -24.98 -2.49
N PRO A 371 8.26 -24.82 -1.19
CA PRO A 371 8.72 -23.53 -0.65
C PRO A 371 10.13 -23.16 -1.13
N SER A 372 10.90 -24.13 -1.63
CA SER A 372 12.32 -23.95 -1.94
C SER A 372 12.70 -24.74 -3.20
N PRO A 373 12.45 -24.19 -4.40
CA PRO A 373 12.86 -24.84 -5.65
C PRO A 373 14.38 -24.91 -5.79
N GLU A 374 14.88 -25.98 -6.42
CA GLU A 374 16.31 -26.16 -6.65
C GLU A 374 16.90 -25.15 -7.66
N GLN A 375 16.11 -24.70 -8.64
CA GLN A 375 16.57 -23.80 -9.71
C GLN A 375 16.22 -22.32 -9.46
N ALA A 376 16.29 -21.84 -8.21
CA ALA A 376 16.07 -20.42 -7.91
C ALA A 376 17.13 -19.89 -6.94
N ASN A 377 17.66 -18.68 -7.23
CA ASN A 377 18.58 -17.99 -6.32
C ASN A 377 17.80 -17.32 -5.19
N ILE A 378 17.57 -18.06 -4.12
CA ILE A 378 16.91 -17.65 -2.87
C ILE A 378 17.66 -18.27 -1.69
N GLU A 379 17.30 -17.89 -0.45
CA GLU A 379 17.76 -18.55 0.78
C GLU A 379 19.30 -18.58 0.96
N LEU A 380 20.02 -17.66 0.30
CA LEU A 380 21.49 -17.62 0.24
C LEU A 380 22.14 -18.89 -0.35
N LYS A 381 21.38 -19.74 -1.06
CA LYS A 381 21.86 -21.02 -1.62
C LYS A 381 23.13 -20.88 -2.44
N TYR A 382 23.22 -19.82 -3.25
CA TYR A 382 24.34 -19.59 -4.15
C TYR A 382 25.36 -18.57 -3.61
N GLY A 383 24.98 -17.83 -2.57
CA GLY A 383 25.77 -16.78 -1.93
C GLY A 383 25.03 -15.44 -1.88
N PRO A 384 25.67 -14.40 -1.32
CA PRO A 384 25.03 -13.13 -1.06
C PRO A 384 25.10 -12.18 -2.27
N ASN A 385 24.66 -12.64 -3.43
CA ASN A 385 24.66 -11.87 -4.67
C ASN A 385 23.71 -12.42 -5.73
N SER A 386 23.34 -11.56 -6.67
CA SER A 386 22.65 -11.92 -7.91
C SER A 386 23.56 -12.71 -8.87
N PHE A 387 22.93 -13.34 -9.86
CA PHE A 387 23.56 -14.14 -10.91
C PHE A 387 23.13 -13.63 -12.29
N PRO A 388 23.81 -14.09 -13.38
CA PRO A 388 23.39 -13.80 -14.75
C PRO A 388 21.92 -14.14 -14.98
N VAL A 389 21.18 -13.25 -15.66
CA VAL A 389 19.72 -13.38 -15.85
C VAL A 389 19.31 -14.59 -16.68
N ASP A 390 20.26 -15.27 -17.35
CA ASP A 390 20.08 -16.49 -18.13
C ASP A 390 20.55 -17.77 -17.40
N HIS A 391 20.80 -17.69 -16.09
CA HIS A 391 21.28 -18.83 -15.32
C HIS A 391 20.16 -19.77 -14.83
N PHE A 392 19.10 -19.23 -14.24
CA PHE A 392 18.04 -20.01 -13.60
C PHE A 392 16.78 -20.10 -14.46
N GLN A 393 16.68 -21.20 -15.22
CA GLN A 393 15.59 -21.42 -16.16
C GLN A 393 14.30 -21.92 -15.46
N HIS A 394 13.18 -21.31 -15.80
CA HIS A 394 11.83 -21.66 -15.35
C HIS A 394 10.89 -21.76 -16.55
N GLY A 395 10.87 -22.92 -17.19
CA GLY A 395 10.14 -23.15 -18.44
C GLY A 395 10.76 -22.36 -19.59
N ASP A 396 9.97 -21.52 -20.25
CA ASP A 396 10.47 -20.62 -21.29
C ASP A 396 11.07 -19.31 -20.73
N PHE A 397 10.87 -19.04 -19.44
CA PHE A 397 11.34 -17.86 -18.72
C PHE A 397 12.56 -18.19 -17.84
N TYR A 398 13.15 -17.15 -17.25
CA TYR A 398 14.24 -17.26 -16.27
C TYR A 398 13.94 -16.38 -15.07
N ASP A 399 14.39 -16.73 -13.87
CA ASP A 399 14.24 -15.90 -12.66
C ASP A 399 12.78 -15.43 -12.43
N VAL A 400 11.79 -16.32 -12.60
CA VAL A 400 10.41 -16.04 -12.18
C VAL A 400 10.33 -15.98 -10.65
N GLN A 401 11.16 -16.79 -9.98
CA GLN A 401 11.40 -16.77 -8.54
C GLN A 401 12.91 -16.66 -8.27
N GLY A 402 13.30 -15.84 -7.31
CA GLY A 402 14.68 -15.60 -6.91
C GLY A 402 15.45 -14.59 -7.77
N ASN A 403 16.74 -14.50 -7.47
CA ASN A 403 17.71 -13.54 -7.98
C ASN A 403 17.44 -12.14 -7.42
N VAL A 404 16.34 -11.49 -7.83
CA VAL A 404 15.87 -10.22 -7.27
C VAL A 404 14.34 -10.22 -7.20
N TRP A 405 13.79 -9.49 -6.23
CA TRP A 405 12.37 -9.15 -6.23
C TRP A 405 11.98 -8.44 -7.53
N GLN A 406 10.76 -8.67 -8.00
CA GLN A 406 10.23 -8.05 -9.22
C GLN A 406 9.15 -7.02 -8.87
N TRP A 407 9.37 -5.76 -9.22
CA TRP A 407 8.35 -4.71 -9.10
C TRP A 407 7.11 -5.00 -9.96
N THR A 408 5.94 -4.75 -9.39
CA THR A 408 4.64 -4.81 -10.08
C THR A 408 3.93 -3.46 -10.07
N GLU A 409 2.95 -3.25 -10.94
CA GLU A 409 2.07 -2.05 -10.91
C GLU A 409 0.93 -2.16 -9.89
N THR A 410 0.81 -3.28 -9.19
CA THR A 410 -0.30 -3.50 -8.27
C THR A 410 0.06 -2.90 -6.90
N PRO A 411 -0.67 -1.86 -6.45
CA PRO A 411 -0.56 -1.44 -5.05
C PRO A 411 -1.04 -2.56 -4.15
N ILE A 412 -0.52 -2.68 -2.94
CA ILE A 412 -1.01 -3.69 -2.00
C ILE A 412 -2.44 -3.39 -1.54
N TYR A 413 -3.26 -4.43 -1.46
CA TYR A 413 -4.66 -4.36 -1.07
C TYR A 413 -5.08 -5.64 -0.34
N PRO A 414 -6.10 -5.59 0.53
CA PRO A 414 -6.62 -6.78 1.20
C PRO A 414 -7.45 -7.63 0.24
N PHE A 415 -7.31 -8.96 0.31
CA PHE A 415 -8.19 -9.89 -0.41
C PHE A 415 -9.61 -9.94 0.18
N GLU A 416 -10.56 -10.50 -0.57
CA GLU A 416 -11.90 -10.74 -0.05
C GLU A 416 -11.83 -11.73 1.13
N GLY A 417 -12.40 -11.36 2.27
CA GLY A 417 -12.29 -12.15 3.50
C GLY A 417 -10.99 -11.95 4.28
N PHE A 418 -10.17 -10.95 3.92
CA PHE A 418 -9.02 -10.52 4.73
C PHE A 418 -9.41 -10.29 6.20
N GLN A 419 -8.56 -10.76 7.10
CA GLN A 419 -8.67 -10.53 8.53
C GLN A 419 -7.30 -10.14 9.08
N VAL A 420 -7.27 -9.04 9.82
CA VAL A 420 -6.08 -8.58 10.53
C VAL A 420 -5.66 -9.63 11.56
N HIS A 421 -4.36 -9.93 11.63
CA HIS A 421 -3.87 -10.89 12.63
C HIS A 421 -3.96 -10.28 14.04
N PRO A 422 -4.58 -10.95 15.03
CA PRO A 422 -4.83 -10.36 16.35
C PRO A 422 -3.56 -10.02 17.15
N PHE A 423 -2.43 -10.67 16.85
CA PHE A 423 -1.12 -10.37 17.47
C PHE A 423 -0.28 -9.34 16.69
N TYR A 424 -0.66 -8.94 15.48
CA TYR A 424 0.10 -7.98 14.68
C TYR A 424 -0.83 -7.22 13.73
N ASP A 425 -1.45 -6.17 14.26
CA ASP A 425 -2.55 -5.45 13.63
C ASP A 425 -2.11 -4.33 12.68
N ASP A 426 -0.85 -3.93 12.75
CA ASP A 426 -0.20 -2.87 11.98
C ASP A 426 0.78 -3.38 10.91
N PHE A 427 0.86 -4.69 10.64
CA PHE A 427 1.75 -5.22 9.59
C PHE A 427 1.31 -4.83 8.18
N SER A 428 0.07 -5.16 7.79
CA SER A 428 -0.42 -4.92 6.43
C SER A 428 -1.31 -3.69 6.31
N THR A 429 -2.12 -3.40 7.34
CA THR A 429 -3.17 -2.39 7.25
C THR A 429 -2.66 -0.98 6.90
N PRO A 430 -1.51 -0.50 7.42
CA PRO A 430 -1.00 0.83 7.06
C PRO A 430 -0.45 0.90 5.63
N THR A 431 -0.15 -0.25 5.02
CA THR A 431 0.40 -0.32 3.66
C THR A 431 -0.69 -0.28 2.59
N PHE A 432 -1.96 -0.46 2.96
CA PHE A 432 -3.11 -0.36 2.05
C PHE A 432 -3.46 1.12 1.76
N ASP A 433 -2.47 1.93 1.40
CA ASP A 433 -2.58 3.37 1.20
C ASP A 433 -2.48 3.79 -0.28
N GLY A 434 -2.29 2.82 -1.18
CA GLY A 434 -2.08 3.02 -2.61
C GLY A 434 -0.70 3.55 -2.99
N GLN A 435 0.21 3.72 -2.02
CA GLN A 435 1.57 4.22 -2.21
C GLN A 435 2.61 3.11 -2.10
N HIS A 436 2.24 1.97 -1.51
CA HIS A 436 3.03 0.74 -1.48
C HIS A 436 2.69 -0.17 -2.65
N HIS A 437 3.71 -0.55 -3.43
CA HIS A 437 3.53 -1.48 -4.56
C HIS A 437 4.08 -2.86 -4.22
N LEU A 438 3.36 -3.88 -4.68
CA LEU A 438 3.76 -5.26 -4.48
C LEU A 438 5.03 -5.58 -5.27
N ILE A 439 5.91 -6.31 -4.62
CA ILE A 439 7.06 -6.97 -5.22
C ILE A 439 6.87 -8.48 -5.12
N LYS A 440 7.26 -9.23 -6.16
CA LYS A 440 7.02 -10.69 -6.23
C LYS A 440 8.31 -11.47 -6.51
N GLY A 441 8.32 -12.73 -6.10
CA GLY A 441 9.34 -13.73 -6.47
C GLY A 441 10.54 -13.89 -5.54
N GLY A 442 10.77 -12.99 -4.58
CA GLY A 442 11.93 -13.07 -3.69
C GLY A 442 13.26 -12.71 -4.37
N SER A 443 14.25 -12.35 -3.56
CA SER A 443 15.64 -12.12 -3.96
C SER A 443 16.58 -13.25 -3.50
N TRP A 444 17.87 -13.14 -3.81
CA TRP A 444 18.91 -14.07 -3.38
C TRP A 444 19.00 -14.28 -1.86
N ILE A 445 18.53 -13.34 -1.04
CA ILE A 445 18.52 -13.45 0.42
C ILE A 445 17.16 -13.87 0.98
N SER A 446 16.07 -13.65 0.24
CA SER A 446 14.71 -13.96 0.68
C SER A 446 14.59 -15.43 1.08
N ALA A 447 13.98 -15.67 2.24
CA ALA A 447 13.80 -17.01 2.79
C ALA A 447 12.50 -17.11 3.58
N GLY A 448 12.08 -18.33 3.89
CA GLY A 448 10.89 -18.52 4.73
C GLY A 448 9.64 -18.12 3.99
N ASN A 449 8.82 -17.26 4.59
CA ASN A 449 7.65 -16.71 3.92
C ASN A 449 8.03 -15.89 2.69
N GLU A 450 9.08 -15.08 2.71
CA GLU A 450 9.49 -14.23 1.56
C GLU A 450 9.73 -15.02 0.26
N ALA A 451 10.10 -16.29 0.40
CA ALA A 451 10.36 -17.18 -0.71
C ALA A 451 9.10 -17.89 -1.25
N LEU A 452 7.93 -17.83 -0.60
CA LEU A 452 6.75 -18.57 -1.04
C LEU A 452 6.10 -17.98 -2.30
N HIS A 453 5.37 -18.85 -3.03
CA HIS A 453 4.46 -18.42 -4.08
C HIS A 453 3.35 -17.49 -3.56
N SER A 454 2.85 -17.71 -2.34
CA SER A 454 1.73 -16.94 -1.78
C SER A 454 2.12 -15.55 -1.28
N SER A 455 3.40 -15.23 -1.21
CA SER A 455 3.90 -14.07 -0.48
C SER A 455 3.51 -12.75 -1.12
N ARG A 456 3.07 -11.80 -0.30
CA ARG A 456 2.65 -10.47 -0.72
C ARG A 456 3.38 -9.44 0.11
N TYR A 457 4.50 -8.98 -0.42
CA TYR A 457 5.32 -7.93 0.17
C TYR A 457 5.18 -6.66 -0.63
N ALA A 458 5.09 -5.53 0.06
CA ALA A 458 4.95 -4.23 -0.56
C ALA A 458 5.85 -3.20 0.10
N PHE A 459 6.36 -2.29 -0.72
CA PHE A 459 7.25 -1.23 -0.27
C PHE A 459 6.87 0.09 -0.93
N ARG A 460 7.20 1.21 -0.28
CA ARG A 460 7.14 2.53 -0.93
C ARG A 460 7.99 2.49 -2.20
N ARG A 461 7.44 3.04 -3.27
CA ARG A 461 8.01 3.02 -4.62
C ARG A 461 9.42 3.62 -4.75
N HIS A 462 9.82 4.48 -3.82
CA HIS A 462 11.12 5.14 -3.83
C HIS A 462 12.21 4.42 -3.01
N PHE A 463 11.86 3.40 -2.19
CA PHE A 463 12.87 2.64 -1.46
C PHE A 463 13.56 1.62 -2.33
N PHE A 464 14.85 1.45 -2.05
CA PHE A 464 15.62 0.36 -2.61
C PHE A 464 15.41 -0.90 -1.79
N GLN A 465 15.24 -2.00 -2.51
CA GLN A 465 15.30 -3.37 -2.00
C GLN A 465 16.29 -4.14 -2.88
N HIS A 466 16.51 -5.43 -2.62
CA HIS A 466 17.12 -6.33 -3.62
C HIS A 466 16.12 -6.63 -4.74
N ALA A 467 15.69 -5.56 -5.43
CA ALA A 467 14.59 -5.55 -6.38
C ALA A 467 15.04 -5.02 -7.74
N GLY A 468 14.67 -5.75 -8.78
CA GLY A 468 14.71 -5.33 -10.17
C GLY A 468 13.31 -5.44 -10.76
N PHE A 469 13.22 -5.76 -12.05
CA PHE A 469 11.93 -5.91 -12.69
C PHE A 469 11.97 -6.76 -13.96
N ARG A 470 10.78 -7.24 -14.29
CA ARG A 470 10.40 -7.78 -15.60
C ARG A 470 9.44 -6.79 -16.24
N TYR A 471 9.42 -6.71 -17.56
CA TYR A 471 8.39 -5.95 -18.27
C TYR A 471 7.47 -6.88 -19.07
N VAL A 472 6.25 -6.41 -19.31
CA VAL A 472 5.26 -7.08 -20.16
C VAL A 472 4.89 -6.17 -21.32
N ALA A 473 4.55 -6.78 -22.46
CA ALA A 473 3.87 -6.13 -23.57
C ALA A 473 2.39 -6.49 -23.51
N ALA A 474 1.58 -5.53 -23.12
CA ALA A 474 0.15 -5.70 -22.88
C ALA A 474 -0.55 -4.34 -22.90
N ASP A 475 -1.85 -4.33 -23.23
CA ASP A 475 -2.67 -3.12 -23.12
C ASP A 475 -2.64 -2.55 -21.70
N GLU A 476 -2.89 -1.25 -21.57
CA GLU A 476 -3.01 -0.60 -20.26
C GLU A 476 -4.12 -1.27 -19.45
N THR A 477 -3.72 -1.87 -18.33
CA THR A 477 -4.66 -2.28 -17.30
C THR A 477 -5.04 -1.05 -16.49
N SER A 478 -6.33 -0.80 -16.29
CA SER A 478 -6.78 0.03 -15.18
C SER A 478 -6.84 -0.85 -13.94
N PRO A 479 -5.82 -0.86 -13.05
CA PRO A 479 -5.95 -1.57 -11.79
C PRO A 479 -7.13 -0.98 -11.01
N GLN A 480 -8.20 -1.76 -10.84
CA GLN A 480 -9.32 -1.47 -9.93
C GLN A 480 -8.92 -1.68 -8.46
N PHE A 481 -7.65 -1.48 -8.09
CA PHE A 481 -7.16 -1.71 -6.73
C PHE A 481 -7.17 -0.38 -5.97
N HIS A 482 -8.37 0.18 -5.76
CA HIS A 482 -8.53 1.19 -4.73
C HIS A 482 -8.60 0.46 -3.39
N SER A 483 -7.57 0.59 -2.55
CA SER A 483 -7.75 0.33 -1.13
C SER A 483 -8.84 1.26 -0.63
N GLN A 484 -10.02 0.70 -0.40
CA GLN A 484 -11.21 1.43 0.04
C GLN A 484 -11.17 1.76 1.54
N TYR A 485 -10.12 1.38 2.27
CA TYR A 485 -10.10 1.43 3.74
C TYR A 485 -9.49 2.71 4.34
N GLU A 486 -8.60 3.39 3.61
CA GLU A 486 -8.11 4.71 3.98
C GLU A 486 -8.80 5.79 3.15
N SER A 487 -10.02 6.13 3.56
CA SER A 487 -10.57 7.42 3.18
C SER A 487 -10.05 8.48 4.14
N ASP A 488 -9.71 9.66 3.63
CA ASP A 488 -9.43 10.87 4.41
C ASP A 488 -10.37 10.94 5.63
N GLN A 489 -9.87 11.33 6.81
CA GLN A 489 -10.65 11.44 8.05
C GLN A 489 -11.98 12.17 7.81
N LEU A 490 -11.97 13.18 6.95
CA LEU A 490 -13.16 13.94 6.58
C LEU A 490 -14.18 13.11 5.79
N ILE A 491 -13.74 12.22 4.90
CA ILE A 491 -14.62 11.33 4.13
C ILE A 491 -15.29 10.33 5.05
N SER A 492 -14.54 9.69 5.94
CA SER A 492 -15.12 8.77 6.93
C SER A 492 -16.17 9.48 7.79
N GLN A 493 -15.87 10.67 8.32
CA GLN A 493 -16.83 11.46 9.10
C GLN A 493 -18.11 11.78 8.32
N TYR A 494 -18.01 12.10 7.02
CA TYR A 494 -19.17 12.36 6.18
C TYR A 494 -19.93 11.09 5.77
N LEU A 495 -19.25 9.96 5.62
CA LEU A 495 -19.90 8.66 5.44
C LEU A 495 -20.70 8.27 6.68
N GLU A 496 -20.11 8.43 7.88
CA GLU A 496 -20.83 8.22 9.14
C GLU A 496 -22.00 9.19 9.28
N PHE A 497 -21.78 10.47 8.98
CA PHE A 497 -22.81 11.50 9.04
C PHE A 497 -23.98 11.24 8.08
N GLN A 498 -23.70 10.80 6.85
CA GLN A 498 -24.72 10.63 5.82
C GLN A 498 -25.36 9.24 5.81
N TYR A 499 -24.65 8.20 6.24
CA TYR A 499 -25.09 6.81 6.12
C TYR A 499 -24.97 5.99 7.41
N GLY A 500 -24.30 6.52 8.44
CA GLY A 500 -24.04 5.84 9.71
C GLY A 500 -25.21 5.89 10.69
N ALA A 501 -24.86 5.76 11.98
CA ALA A 501 -25.85 5.61 13.04
C ALA A 501 -26.43 6.97 13.48
N GLU A 502 -27.63 6.92 14.07
CA GLU A 502 -28.19 8.07 14.77
C GLU A 502 -27.50 8.25 16.13
N TYR A 503 -27.16 9.50 16.45
CA TYR A 503 -26.51 9.88 17.70
C TYR A 503 -27.38 10.85 18.48
N PHE A 504 -27.50 10.65 19.79
CA PHE A 504 -28.30 11.51 20.68
C PHE A 504 -29.79 11.64 20.29
N ALA A 505 -30.34 10.61 19.63
CA ALA A 505 -31.69 10.62 19.05
C ALA A 505 -31.92 11.76 18.03
N VAL A 506 -30.85 12.22 17.39
CA VAL A 506 -30.91 13.13 16.24
C VAL A 506 -31.06 12.29 14.98
N PRO A 507 -32.15 12.42 14.22
CA PRO A 507 -32.35 11.67 12.98
C PRO A 507 -31.32 12.02 11.90
N ASN A 508 -31.19 11.17 10.89
CA ASN A 508 -30.31 11.45 9.75
C ASN A 508 -30.66 12.79 9.09
N PHE A 509 -29.65 13.64 8.88
CA PHE A 509 -29.86 15.02 8.42
C PHE A 509 -30.45 15.06 7.01
N ALA A 510 -29.86 14.34 6.06
CA ALA A 510 -30.33 14.31 4.68
C ALA A 510 -31.78 13.82 4.59
N GLN A 511 -32.13 12.73 5.28
CA GLN A 511 -33.50 12.24 5.35
C GLN A 511 -34.46 13.26 5.95
N SER A 512 -34.05 13.94 7.04
CA SER A 512 -34.85 14.98 7.70
C SER A 512 -35.15 16.16 6.76
N LEU A 513 -34.16 16.59 5.98
CA LEU A 513 -34.33 17.65 4.98
C LEU A 513 -35.37 17.26 3.92
N ILE A 514 -35.25 16.05 3.36
CA ILE A 514 -36.18 15.61 2.31
C ILE A 514 -37.58 15.38 2.87
N GLN A 515 -37.71 14.87 4.09
CA GLN A 515 -39.00 14.73 4.75
C GLN A 515 -39.71 16.08 4.97
N LEU A 516 -38.96 17.13 5.33
CA LEU A 516 -39.50 18.49 5.44
C LEU A 516 -39.90 19.09 4.08
N ALA A 517 -39.19 18.73 3.00
CA ALA A 517 -39.46 19.21 1.65
C ALA A 517 -40.64 18.48 0.97
N ARG A 518 -40.89 17.21 1.30
CA ARG A 518 -41.91 16.35 0.66
C ARG A 518 -43.32 16.96 0.53
N PRO A 519 -43.89 17.67 1.53
CA PRO A 519 -45.19 18.32 1.38
C PRO A 519 -45.25 19.31 0.20
N TYR A 520 -44.12 19.88 -0.18
CA TYR A 520 -44.01 20.85 -1.25
C TYR A 520 -43.84 20.21 -2.64
N PHE A 521 -43.40 18.96 -2.71
CA PHE A 521 -43.23 18.22 -3.97
C PHE A 521 -44.56 18.02 -4.70
N GLN A 522 -45.69 17.95 -3.98
CA GLN A 522 -47.03 17.87 -4.58
C GLN A 522 -47.40 19.09 -5.42
N ASN A 523 -46.67 20.19 -5.28
CA ASN A 523 -46.94 21.47 -5.96
C ASN A 523 -46.01 21.74 -7.13
N ILE A 524 -45.11 20.80 -7.47
CA ILE A 524 -44.14 20.92 -8.57
C ILE A 524 -44.13 19.63 -9.42
N PRO A 525 -43.58 19.67 -10.66
CA PRO A 525 -43.59 18.49 -11.56
C PRO A 525 -42.72 17.31 -11.12
N CYS A 526 -41.68 17.55 -10.32
CA CYS A 526 -40.71 16.56 -9.85
C CYS A 526 -39.92 15.82 -10.95
N HIS A 527 -39.61 16.46 -12.08
CA HIS A 527 -38.79 15.83 -13.12
C HIS A 527 -37.31 15.85 -12.74
N LYS A 528 -36.77 17.02 -12.41
CA LYS A 528 -35.33 17.17 -12.13
C LYS A 528 -35.08 17.83 -10.78
N ALA A 529 -34.28 17.18 -9.93
CA ALA A 529 -33.72 17.80 -8.73
C ALA A 529 -32.20 17.98 -8.83
N LEU A 530 -31.69 18.98 -8.13
CA LEU A 530 -30.26 19.25 -7.99
C LEU A 530 -29.89 19.33 -6.51
N ASP A 531 -28.89 18.56 -6.11
CA ASP A 531 -28.29 18.58 -4.78
C ASP A 531 -26.88 19.19 -4.89
N ILE A 532 -26.71 20.44 -4.45
CA ILE A 532 -25.45 21.19 -4.56
C ILE A 532 -24.73 21.15 -3.22
N GLY A 533 -23.46 20.76 -3.23
CA GLY A 533 -22.70 20.42 -2.03
C GLY A 533 -23.12 19.07 -1.46
N CYS A 534 -23.37 18.08 -2.32
CA CYS A 534 -23.99 16.81 -1.92
C CYS A 534 -23.08 15.94 -1.03
N ALA A 535 -21.78 16.27 -0.93
CA ALA A 535 -20.76 15.42 -0.34
C ALA A 535 -20.88 13.97 -0.83
N THR A 536 -21.12 12.99 0.05
CA THR A 536 -21.19 11.56 -0.30
C THR A 536 -22.55 11.11 -0.84
N GLY A 537 -23.51 12.03 -1.04
CA GLY A 537 -24.68 11.83 -1.89
C GLY A 537 -25.98 11.32 -1.23
N ARG A 538 -26.07 11.21 0.10
CA ARG A 538 -27.29 10.65 0.74
C ARG A 538 -28.56 11.41 0.36
N ALA A 539 -28.52 12.75 0.39
CA ALA A 539 -29.69 13.57 0.05
C ALA A 539 -30.11 13.40 -1.42
N SER A 540 -29.15 13.21 -2.33
CA SER A 540 -29.41 12.91 -3.74
C SER A 540 -30.21 11.61 -3.91
N PHE A 541 -29.87 10.55 -3.17
CA PHE A 541 -30.63 9.29 -3.19
C PHE A 541 -32.01 9.43 -2.54
N GLU A 542 -32.12 10.18 -1.43
CA GLU A 542 -33.41 10.43 -0.79
C GLU A 542 -34.38 11.19 -1.73
N LEU A 543 -33.88 12.19 -2.46
CA LEU A 543 -34.63 12.93 -3.48
C LEU A 543 -35.10 12.03 -4.63
N ALA A 544 -34.29 11.05 -5.04
CA ALA A 544 -34.60 10.19 -6.18
C ALA A 544 -35.81 9.26 -5.95
N GLN A 545 -36.31 9.17 -4.71
CA GLN A 545 -37.60 8.55 -4.42
C GLN A 545 -38.78 9.34 -5.01
N ASP A 546 -38.66 10.66 -5.05
CA ASP A 546 -39.73 11.58 -5.46
C ASP A 546 -39.51 12.17 -6.86
N PHE A 547 -38.27 12.18 -7.37
CA PHE A 547 -37.89 12.79 -8.66
C PHE A 547 -37.54 11.75 -9.74
N ASP A 548 -37.72 12.12 -11.01
CA ASP A 548 -37.35 11.28 -12.17
C ASP A 548 -35.82 11.22 -12.37
N GLN A 549 -35.13 12.35 -12.18
CA GLN A 549 -33.67 12.47 -12.27
C GLN A 549 -33.13 13.40 -11.17
N VAL A 550 -32.04 12.98 -10.53
CA VAL A 550 -31.33 13.80 -9.54
C VAL A 550 -29.87 13.96 -9.94
N THR A 551 -29.39 15.20 -9.90
CA THR A 551 -27.98 15.52 -10.09
C THR A 551 -27.37 15.89 -8.74
N GLY A 552 -26.34 15.17 -8.29
CA GLY A 552 -25.52 15.52 -7.13
C GLY A 552 -24.23 16.22 -7.56
N LEU A 553 -23.95 17.39 -6.99
CA LEU A 553 -22.74 18.18 -7.26
C LEU A 553 -21.95 18.44 -5.99
N ASP A 554 -20.63 18.29 -6.06
CA ASP A 554 -19.72 18.67 -5.00
C ASP A 554 -18.39 19.16 -5.59
N PHE A 555 -17.69 20.02 -4.87
CA PHE A 555 -16.38 20.51 -5.28
C PHE A 555 -15.32 19.41 -5.20
N SER A 556 -15.46 18.48 -4.26
CA SER A 556 -14.52 17.38 -4.03
C SER A 556 -14.87 16.15 -4.87
N ALA A 557 -13.99 15.79 -5.81
CA ALA A 557 -14.09 14.53 -6.55
C ALA A 557 -14.11 13.31 -5.62
N ARG A 558 -13.40 13.37 -4.48
CA ARG A 558 -13.31 12.26 -3.52
C ARG A 558 -14.65 11.97 -2.83
N PHE A 559 -15.43 13.00 -2.53
CA PHE A 559 -16.78 12.85 -1.99
C PHE A 559 -17.74 12.30 -3.04
N ILE A 560 -17.70 12.87 -4.25
CA ILE A 560 -18.51 12.43 -5.38
C ILE A 560 -18.31 10.94 -5.68
N GLN A 561 -17.07 10.46 -5.65
CA GLN A 561 -16.76 9.06 -5.94
C GLN A 561 -17.52 8.08 -5.02
N GLN A 562 -17.76 8.45 -3.75
CA GLN A 562 -18.51 7.60 -2.82
C GLN A 562 -19.97 7.40 -3.27
N GLY A 563 -20.61 8.49 -3.72
CA GLY A 563 -21.95 8.44 -4.28
C GLY A 563 -22.01 7.63 -5.58
N VAL A 564 -21.00 7.75 -6.45
CA VAL A 564 -20.90 6.96 -7.69
C VAL A 564 -20.82 5.47 -7.40
N VAL A 565 -19.96 5.07 -6.46
CA VAL A 565 -19.79 3.67 -6.03
C VAL A 565 -21.10 3.10 -5.47
N LEU A 566 -21.80 3.85 -4.61
CA LEU A 566 -23.12 3.44 -4.11
C LEU A 566 -24.15 3.31 -5.23
N ALA A 567 -24.16 4.24 -6.19
CA ALA A 567 -25.10 4.21 -7.33
C ALA A 567 -24.86 2.99 -8.24
N GLN A 568 -23.63 2.48 -8.30
CA GLN A 568 -23.28 1.24 -9.00
C GLN A 568 -23.72 -0.03 -8.25
N GLY A 569 -24.24 0.12 -7.03
CA GLY A 569 -24.76 -0.97 -6.20
C GLY A 569 -23.72 -1.63 -5.31
N GLU A 570 -22.55 -1.02 -5.17
CA GLU A 570 -21.48 -1.47 -4.29
C GLU A 570 -21.75 -1.08 -2.82
N THR A 571 -21.03 -1.74 -1.92
CA THR A 571 -21.02 -1.43 -0.48
C THR A 571 -19.80 -0.58 -0.16
N LEU A 572 -20.01 0.57 0.46
CA LEU A 572 -18.90 1.37 0.99
C LEU A 572 -18.46 0.81 2.34
N ARG A 573 -17.14 0.82 2.57
CA ARG A 573 -16.51 0.46 3.84
C ARG A 573 -15.64 1.63 4.28
N TYR A 574 -15.68 1.97 5.57
CA TYR A 574 -14.94 3.10 6.13
C TYR A 574 -14.63 2.85 7.60
N SER A 575 -13.62 3.55 8.13
CA SER A 575 -13.23 3.48 9.55
C SER A 575 -13.48 4.81 10.25
N ILE A 576 -13.99 4.78 11.48
CA ILE A 576 -14.24 5.96 12.32
C ILE A 576 -13.38 5.89 13.58
N PRO A 577 -12.62 6.93 13.91
CA PRO A 577 -11.84 6.95 15.15
C PRO A 577 -12.69 6.66 16.39
N VAL A 578 -12.11 5.92 17.33
CA VAL A 578 -12.67 5.62 18.65
C VAL A 578 -11.91 6.43 19.69
N GLU A 579 -10.60 6.19 19.80
CA GLU A 579 -9.66 6.95 20.63
C GLU A 579 -8.22 6.72 20.17
N GLY A 580 -7.40 7.78 20.11
CA GLY A 580 -6.04 7.69 19.58
C GLY A 580 -6.04 7.13 18.15
N GLU A 581 -5.25 6.09 17.91
CA GLU A 581 -5.17 5.35 16.65
C GLU A 581 -6.26 4.26 16.52
N LEU A 582 -7.02 3.97 17.58
CA LEU A 582 -8.08 2.97 17.52
C LEU A 582 -9.23 3.46 16.66
N VAL A 583 -9.71 2.61 15.76
CA VAL A 583 -10.84 2.87 14.86
C VAL A 583 -11.91 1.80 14.96
N GLU A 584 -13.14 2.15 14.60
CA GLU A 584 -14.27 1.27 14.41
C GLU A 584 -14.52 1.13 12.90
N TYR A 585 -14.54 -0.09 12.38
CA TYR A 585 -14.82 -0.36 10.97
C TYR A 585 -16.31 -0.47 10.72
N LYS A 586 -16.80 0.22 9.69
CA LYS A 586 -18.21 0.32 9.34
C LYS A 586 -18.40 0.14 7.85
N SER A 587 -19.63 -0.19 7.47
CA SER A 587 -20.04 -0.26 6.07
C SER A 587 -21.43 0.33 5.88
N CYS A 588 -21.71 0.77 4.66
CA CYS A 588 -23.06 1.13 4.24
C CYS A 588 -23.31 0.76 2.78
N SER A 589 -24.55 0.42 2.48
CA SER A 589 -25.02 0.16 1.12
C SER A 589 -26.41 0.77 0.91
N LEU A 590 -26.76 1.06 -0.35
CA LEU A 590 -28.12 1.51 -0.66
C LEU A 590 -29.18 0.42 -0.40
N ALA A 591 -28.78 -0.84 -0.36
CA ALA A 591 -29.70 -1.94 -0.06
C ALA A 591 -30.16 -1.91 1.39
N GLU A 592 -29.24 -1.68 2.34
CA GLU A 592 -29.54 -1.57 3.78
C GLU A 592 -30.45 -0.38 4.10
N LEU A 593 -30.38 0.67 3.27
CA LEU A 593 -31.16 1.89 3.43
C LEU A 593 -32.46 1.89 2.61
N GLU A 594 -32.79 0.80 1.92
CA GLU A 594 -33.97 0.71 1.04
C GLU A 594 -33.98 1.79 -0.07
N LEU A 595 -32.80 2.17 -0.57
CA LEU A 595 -32.59 3.18 -1.62
C LEU A 595 -32.03 2.59 -2.93
N LYS A 596 -31.78 1.28 -2.99
CA LYS A 596 -31.16 0.62 -4.16
C LYS A 596 -31.96 0.84 -5.46
N GLN A 597 -33.29 0.86 -5.37
CA GLN A 597 -34.22 0.98 -6.50
C GLN A 597 -34.21 2.36 -7.17
N VAL A 598 -33.63 3.38 -6.53
CA VAL A 598 -33.54 4.74 -7.08
C VAL A 598 -32.14 5.09 -7.57
N ALA A 599 -31.16 4.19 -7.41
CA ALA A 599 -29.77 4.42 -7.76
C ALA A 599 -29.57 4.85 -9.23
N ASN A 600 -30.34 4.26 -10.15
CA ASN A 600 -30.28 4.56 -11.58
C ASN A 600 -30.86 5.93 -11.98
N LYS A 601 -31.45 6.67 -11.04
CA LYS A 601 -31.96 8.03 -11.25
C LYS A 601 -30.98 9.11 -10.81
N VAL A 602 -29.87 8.74 -10.19
CA VAL A 602 -28.90 9.67 -9.60
C VAL A 602 -27.62 9.70 -10.43
N GLU A 603 -27.17 10.89 -10.77
CA GLU A 603 -25.88 11.12 -11.42
C GLU A 603 -25.08 12.12 -10.59
N PHE A 604 -23.77 11.87 -10.45
CA PHE A 604 -22.88 12.72 -9.69
C PHE A 604 -21.83 13.38 -10.58
N TYR A 605 -21.52 14.65 -10.32
CA TYR A 605 -20.46 15.38 -11.01
C TYR A 605 -19.67 16.27 -10.06
N GLN A 606 -18.35 16.35 -10.29
CA GLN A 606 -17.54 17.37 -9.65
C GLN A 606 -17.85 18.75 -10.28
N ALA A 607 -18.23 19.73 -9.46
CA ALA A 607 -18.51 21.09 -9.91
C ALA A 607 -18.34 22.12 -8.79
N ASP A 608 -17.92 23.33 -9.17
CA ASP A 608 -17.90 24.48 -8.28
C ASP A 608 -19.29 25.15 -8.27
N ALA A 609 -19.92 25.22 -7.10
CA ALA A 609 -21.21 25.87 -6.89
C ALA A 609 -21.20 27.37 -7.26
N CYS A 610 -20.05 28.04 -7.18
CA CYS A 610 -19.90 29.43 -7.58
C CYS A 610 -19.66 29.61 -9.10
N ASN A 611 -19.45 28.51 -9.85
CA ASN A 611 -19.16 28.53 -11.28
C ASN A 611 -19.81 27.34 -12.03
N LEU A 612 -21.14 27.25 -11.94
CA LEU A 612 -21.91 26.15 -12.53
C LEU A 612 -22.00 26.27 -14.07
N LYS A 613 -21.72 25.16 -14.76
CA LYS A 613 -21.80 25.08 -16.24
C LYS A 613 -23.21 25.44 -16.75
N PRO A 614 -23.35 26.08 -17.93
CA PRO A 614 -24.66 26.51 -18.47
C PRO A 614 -25.70 25.40 -18.69
N GLN A 615 -25.24 24.15 -18.84
CA GLN A 615 -26.10 22.97 -19.02
C GLN A 615 -26.86 22.54 -17.77
N LEU A 616 -26.41 22.94 -16.58
CA LEU A 616 -27.08 22.67 -15.32
C LEU A 616 -28.22 23.67 -15.16
N LYS A 617 -29.41 23.34 -15.68
CA LYS A 617 -30.61 24.17 -15.63
C LYS A 617 -31.87 23.31 -15.73
N ASP A 618 -33.01 24.00 -15.68
CA ASP A 618 -34.35 23.43 -15.83
C ASP A 618 -34.72 22.45 -14.70
N TYR A 619 -34.25 22.73 -13.47
CA TYR A 619 -34.56 21.94 -12.27
C TYR A 619 -35.88 22.39 -11.63
N ASP A 620 -36.65 21.46 -11.08
CA ASP A 620 -37.88 21.76 -10.33
C ASP A 620 -37.61 21.96 -8.84
N PHE A 621 -36.52 21.38 -8.33
CA PHE A 621 -36.06 21.51 -6.96
C PHE A 621 -34.54 21.63 -6.88
N ILE A 622 -34.04 22.53 -6.04
CA ILE A 622 -32.62 22.66 -5.72
C ILE A 622 -32.44 22.59 -4.20
N LEU A 623 -31.58 21.69 -3.74
CA LEU A 623 -31.09 21.62 -2.37
C LEU A 623 -29.67 22.19 -2.30
N ALA A 624 -29.42 23.05 -1.32
CA ALA A 624 -28.08 23.46 -0.91
C ALA A 624 -27.93 23.29 0.61
N ALA A 625 -27.45 22.12 1.02
CA ALA A 625 -27.41 21.71 2.42
C ALA A 625 -26.06 22.05 3.07
N ASN A 626 -26.07 22.85 4.14
CA ASN A 626 -24.89 23.34 4.86
C ASN A 626 -23.79 23.94 3.95
N LEU A 627 -24.21 24.56 2.84
CA LEU A 627 -23.31 24.98 1.77
C LEU A 627 -22.92 26.46 1.85
N ILE A 628 -23.90 27.36 2.06
CA ILE A 628 -23.71 28.79 1.77
C ILE A 628 -22.64 29.46 2.64
N ASP A 629 -22.41 28.97 3.86
CA ASP A 629 -21.37 29.45 4.77
C ASP A 629 -20.00 28.79 4.54
N ARG A 630 -19.88 27.96 3.49
CA ARG A 630 -18.63 27.34 3.02
C ARG A 630 -18.24 27.79 1.60
N LEU A 631 -19.05 28.61 0.95
CA LEU A 631 -18.75 29.12 -0.40
C LEU A 631 -17.80 30.31 -0.35
N HIS A 632 -16.95 30.43 -1.37
CA HIS A 632 -16.09 31.60 -1.54
C HIS A 632 -16.85 32.82 -2.09
N HIS A 633 -17.93 32.62 -2.86
CA HIS A 633 -18.82 33.69 -3.38
C HIS A 633 -20.33 33.40 -3.16
N PRO A 634 -20.81 33.32 -1.91
CA PRO A 634 -22.19 32.95 -1.61
C PRO A 634 -23.22 34.00 -2.06
N LYS A 635 -22.86 35.30 -2.11
CA LYS A 635 -23.74 36.36 -2.63
C LYS A 635 -24.03 36.17 -4.11
N ALA A 636 -23.01 35.84 -4.90
CA ALA A 636 -23.15 35.55 -6.32
C ALA A 636 -23.99 34.29 -6.53
N PHE A 637 -23.70 33.22 -5.80
CA PHE A 637 -24.48 31.99 -5.82
C PHE A 637 -25.98 32.26 -5.61
N LEU A 638 -26.37 32.94 -4.53
CA LEU A 638 -27.78 33.23 -4.25
C LEU A 638 -28.41 34.17 -5.28
N SER A 639 -27.64 35.12 -5.81
CA SER A 639 -28.14 36.05 -6.83
C SER A 639 -28.40 35.35 -8.16
N GLU A 640 -27.70 34.28 -8.49
CA GLU A 640 -27.75 33.62 -9.80
C GLU A 640 -28.49 32.27 -9.81
N ILE A 641 -28.72 31.65 -8.65
CA ILE A 641 -29.30 30.31 -8.55
C ILE A 641 -30.69 30.19 -9.20
N HIS A 642 -31.45 31.29 -9.27
CA HIS A 642 -32.73 31.34 -9.98
C HIS A 642 -32.60 30.92 -11.44
N ASN A 643 -31.48 31.18 -12.11
CA ASN A 643 -31.24 30.78 -13.51
C ASN A 643 -31.21 29.27 -13.73
N ARG A 644 -31.11 28.48 -12.65
CA ARG A 644 -31.00 27.03 -12.66
C ARG A 644 -32.34 26.34 -12.40
N LEU A 645 -33.28 27.06 -11.79
CA LEU A 645 -34.55 26.55 -11.28
C LEU A 645 -35.71 27.00 -12.17
N ASN A 646 -36.67 26.14 -12.50
CA ASN A 646 -37.88 26.51 -13.25
C ASN A 646 -38.71 27.55 -12.49
N ILE A 647 -39.48 28.38 -13.21
CA ILE A 647 -40.49 29.24 -12.57
C ILE A 647 -41.50 28.34 -11.87
N GLY A 648 -41.77 28.61 -10.59
CA GLY A 648 -42.59 27.77 -9.72
C GLY A 648 -41.81 26.68 -8.99
N GLY A 649 -40.56 26.40 -9.39
CA GLY A 649 -39.66 25.48 -8.69
C GLY A 649 -39.23 26.00 -7.32
N ILE A 650 -38.64 25.12 -6.52
CA ILE A 650 -38.33 25.38 -5.11
C ILE A 650 -36.84 25.26 -4.83
N LEU A 651 -36.28 26.26 -4.13
CA LEU A 651 -34.94 26.25 -3.56
C LEU A 651 -35.04 26.00 -2.05
N MET A 652 -34.35 24.98 -1.57
CA MET A 652 -34.17 24.69 -0.15
C MET A 652 -32.74 25.02 0.26
N LEU A 653 -32.60 25.92 1.24
CA LEU A 653 -31.31 26.23 1.86
C LEU A 653 -31.28 25.68 3.27
N ALA A 654 -30.19 25.00 3.63
CA ALA A 654 -29.87 24.66 5.02
C ALA A 654 -28.51 25.28 5.35
N SER A 655 -28.38 25.98 6.47
CA SER A 655 -27.05 26.37 6.96
C SER A 655 -27.08 26.69 8.46
N PRO A 656 -26.00 26.38 9.19
CA PRO A 656 -25.85 26.77 10.59
C PRO A 656 -25.42 28.24 10.76
N TYR A 657 -25.14 28.94 9.65
CA TYR A 657 -24.68 30.34 9.61
C TYR A 657 -23.40 30.59 10.42
N THR A 658 -22.48 29.62 10.39
CA THR A 658 -21.28 29.67 11.24
C THR A 658 -20.26 30.71 10.81
N TRP A 659 -20.26 31.08 9.53
CA TRP A 659 -19.41 32.10 8.91
C TRP A 659 -17.99 32.18 9.48
N LEU A 660 -17.07 31.45 8.85
CA LEU A 660 -15.65 31.45 9.22
C LEU A 660 -14.85 32.03 8.06
N GLU A 661 -13.91 32.94 8.36
CA GLU A 661 -13.11 33.62 7.34
C GLU A 661 -12.21 32.67 6.53
N GLU A 662 -11.93 31.49 7.07
CA GLU A 662 -11.19 30.41 6.39
C GLU A 662 -11.95 29.83 5.19
N HIS A 663 -13.28 29.94 5.15
CA HIS A 663 -14.10 29.47 4.02
C HIS A 663 -14.68 30.61 3.18
N THR A 664 -15.11 31.69 3.83
CA THR A 664 -15.73 32.82 3.17
C THR A 664 -15.09 34.11 3.67
N ALA A 665 -14.45 34.86 2.77
CA ALA A 665 -13.90 36.17 3.10
C ALA A 665 -14.95 37.06 3.76
N ARG A 666 -14.55 37.83 4.78
CA ARG A 666 -15.46 38.68 5.58
C ARG A 666 -16.35 39.60 4.73
N SER A 667 -15.83 40.11 3.61
CA SER A 667 -16.57 40.95 2.65
C SER A 667 -17.73 40.22 1.95
N GLU A 668 -17.67 38.89 1.87
CA GLU A 668 -18.63 38.03 1.19
C GLU A 668 -19.73 37.50 2.11
N TRP A 669 -19.63 37.71 3.43
CA TRP A 669 -20.67 37.24 4.36
C TRP A 669 -22.03 37.86 4.04
N ILE A 670 -23.07 37.03 4.08
CA ILE A 670 -24.45 37.45 3.80
C ILE A 670 -25.09 38.15 5.01
N GLY A 671 -24.68 37.79 6.22
CA GLY A 671 -25.10 38.40 7.48
C GLY A 671 -24.24 37.90 8.64
N GLY A 672 -24.72 38.03 9.88
CA GLY A 672 -23.94 37.71 11.08
C GLY A 672 -22.96 38.83 11.46
N PHE A 673 -23.30 40.07 11.15
CA PHE A 673 -22.46 41.24 11.43
C PHE A 673 -23.26 42.51 11.67
N LYS A 674 -22.55 43.56 12.09
CA LYS A 674 -23.15 44.88 12.27
C LYS A 674 -22.99 45.72 11.02
N GLN A 675 -24.09 46.23 10.49
CA GLN A 675 -24.13 47.17 9.37
C GLN A 675 -24.71 48.50 9.86
N ALA A 676 -23.94 49.59 9.73
CA ALA A 676 -24.34 50.92 10.21
C ALA A 676 -24.77 50.98 11.69
N GLY A 677 -24.25 50.07 12.54
CA GLY A 677 -24.57 49.99 13.97
C GLY A 677 -25.73 49.05 14.32
N GLU A 678 -26.48 48.57 13.32
CA GLU A 678 -27.57 47.59 13.50
C GLU A 678 -27.09 46.17 13.20
N ASN A 679 -27.70 45.18 13.83
CA ASN A 679 -27.39 43.77 13.55
C ASN A 679 -28.07 43.37 12.23
N LEU A 680 -27.30 42.81 11.30
CA LEU A 680 -27.83 42.14 10.12
C LEU A 680 -27.69 40.63 10.31
N SER A 681 -28.82 39.93 10.46
CA SER A 681 -28.85 38.47 10.50
C SER A 681 -28.62 37.85 9.12
N THR A 682 -28.11 36.62 9.07
CA THR A 682 -27.94 35.90 7.80
C THR A 682 -29.27 35.70 7.08
N LEU A 683 -30.36 35.42 7.81
CA LEU A 683 -31.70 35.29 7.25
C LEU A 683 -32.17 36.58 6.55
N GLU A 684 -31.94 37.75 7.14
CA GLU A 684 -32.26 39.04 6.51
C GLU A 684 -31.45 39.27 5.23
N GLY A 685 -30.15 38.91 5.25
CA GLY A 685 -29.32 38.97 4.05
C GLY A 685 -29.78 38.03 2.95
N ILE A 686 -30.17 36.78 3.28
CA ILE A 686 -30.75 35.83 2.33
C ILE A 686 -32.07 36.39 1.76
N LYS A 687 -32.96 36.93 2.60
CA LYS A 687 -34.20 37.60 2.16
C LYS A 687 -33.92 38.72 1.17
N ALA A 688 -32.94 39.57 1.46
CA ALA A 688 -32.56 40.67 0.57
C ALA A 688 -32.08 40.16 -0.80
N LEU A 689 -31.24 39.13 -0.83
CA LEU A 689 -30.66 38.57 -2.07
C LEU A 689 -31.68 37.78 -2.90
N LEU A 690 -32.58 37.03 -2.27
CA LEU A 690 -33.52 36.14 -2.97
C LEU A 690 -34.84 36.82 -3.36
N SER A 691 -35.30 37.82 -2.60
CA SER A 691 -36.59 38.51 -2.85
C SER A 691 -36.83 39.07 -4.26
N PRO A 692 -35.82 39.41 -5.10
CA PRO A 692 -36.08 39.82 -6.48
C PRO A 692 -36.72 38.72 -7.34
N HIS A 693 -36.41 37.45 -7.07
CA HIS A 693 -36.82 36.29 -7.87
C HIS A 693 -37.63 35.24 -7.11
N PHE A 694 -37.61 35.27 -5.78
CA PHE A 694 -38.19 34.24 -4.93
C PHE A 694 -39.17 34.79 -3.88
N GLU A 695 -40.10 33.94 -3.48
CA GLU A 695 -40.99 34.11 -2.33
C GLU A 695 -40.73 32.99 -1.31
N MET A 696 -40.56 33.34 -0.04
CA MET A 696 -40.38 32.36 1.04
C MET A 696 -41.71 31.63 1.30
N LEU A 697 -41.66 30.31 1.36
CA LEU A 697 -42.87 29.47 1.42
C LEU A 697 -43.40 29.28 2.85
N ASP A 698 -42.52 29.26 3.85
CA ASP A 698 -42.86 28.99 5.25
C ASP A 698 -41.85 29.65 6.18
N GLU A 699 -42.16 29.67 7.48
CA GLU A 699 -41.23 30.14 8.50
C GLU A 699 -39.99 29.23 8.59
N PRO A 700 -38.80 29.78 8.88
CA PRO A 700 -37.59 28.99 9.02
C PRO A 700 -37.69 27.96 10.14
N VAL A 701 -37.10 26.78 9.94
CA VAL A 701 -37.08 25.68 10.91
C VAL A 701 -35.65 25.26 11.19
N ASP A 702 -35.29 25.08 12.45
CA ASP A 702 -33.98 24.54 12.82
C ASP A 702 -34.02 23.01 12.82
N VAL A 703 -33.07 22.38 12.12
CA VAL A 703 -32.89 20.94 12.06
C VAL A 703 -31.54 20.57 12.69
N PRO A 704 -31.52 19.73 13.75
CA PRO A 704 -30.28 19.28 14.34
C PRO A 704 -29.57 18.26 13.45
N PHE A 705 -28.24 18.24 13.53
CA PHE A 705 -27.42 17.20 12.94
C PHE A 705 -26.18 16.92 13.79
N VAL A 706 -25.64 15.70 13.67
CA VAL A 706 -24.49 15.25 14.44
C VAL A 706 -23.42 14.69 13.50
N ILE A 707 -22.19 15.19 13.64
CA ILE A 707 -20.99 14.59 13.01
C ILE A 707 -20.16 13.95 14.11
N ARG A 708 -19.92 12.64 14.03
CA ARG A 708 -19.06 11.92 14.95
C ARG A 708 -17.59 12.07 14.52
N GLU A 709 -16.75 12.60 15.40
CA GLU A 709 -15.30 12.67 15.16
C GLU A 709 -14.55 11.50 15.80
N THR A 710 -14.92 11.14 17.03
CA THR A 710 -14.42 9.95 17.74
C THR A 710 -15.54 9.26 18.51
N ALA A 711 -15.29 8.17 19.26
CA ALA A 711 -16.31 7.61 20.15
C ALA A 711 -16.74 8.57 21.27
N ARG A 712 -15.94 9.59 21.58
CA ARG A 712 -16.17 10.56 22.68
C ARG A 712 -16.23 12.02 22.22
N LYS A 713 -16.04 12.32 20.93
CA LYS A 713 -16.09 13.67 20.37
C LYS A 713 -17.11 13.74 19.23
N TYR A 714 -18.08 14.62 19.37
CA TYR A 714 -19.17 14.83 18.41
C TYR A 714 -19.37 16.33 18.20
N GLN A 715 -19.66 16.72 16.96
CA GLN A 715 -20.18 18.05 16.63
C GLN A 715 -21.71 17.94 16.58
N HIS A 716 -22.40 18.64 17.47
CA HIS A 716 -23.86 18.73 17.46
C HIS A 716 -24.27 20.14 17.05
N THR A 717 -24.90 20.27 15.89
CA THR A 717 -25.13 21.56 15.22
C THR A 717 -26.60 21.70 14.83
N LEU A 718 -27.12 22.93 14.83
CA LEU A 718 -28.44 23.26 14.29
C LEU A 718 -28.27 23.95 12.94
N SER A 719 -28.97 23.46 11.92
CA SER A 719 -29.02 24.09 10.59
C SER A 719 -30.39 24.73 10.39
N GLN A 720 -30.42 26.02 10.11
CA GLN A 720 -31.68 26.71 9.80
C GLN A 720 -32.06 26.45 8.35
N ILE A 721 -33.29 25.97 8.17
CA ILE A 721 -33.87 25.60 6.89
C ILE A 721 -34.79 26.70 6.40
N THR A 722 -34.67 27.05 5.12
CA THR A 722 -35.60 27.97 4.44
C THR A 722 -35.99 27.42 3.06
N LEU A 723 -37.25 27.59 2.69
CA LEU A 723 -37.82 27.14 1.42
C LEU A 723 -38.31 28.34 0.61
N TRP A 724 -37.94 28.38 -0.66
CA TRP A 724 -38.12 29.54 -1.53
C TRP A 724 -38.69 29.11 -2.88
N LYS A 725 -39.85 29.65 -3.26
CA LYS A 725 -40.45 29.42 -4.56
C LYS A 725 -39.98 30.48 -5.55
N ARG A 726 -39.48 30.07 -6.71
CA ARG A 726 -39.14 31.00 -7.79
C ARG A 726 -40.42 31.57 -8.40
N VAL A 727 -40.56 32.90 -8.40
CA VAL A 727 -41.72 33.62 -8.93
C VAL A 727 -41.40 34.47 -10.16
N ARG A 728 -40.11 34.70 -10.47
CA ARG A 728 -39.66 35.48 -11.64
C ARG A 728 -38.46 34.86 -12.35
#